data_AF-A0A5M9ZWS4-F1
#
_entry.id   AF-A0A5M9ZWS4-F1
#
_cell.length_a   1.000
_cell.length_b   1.000
_cell.length_c   1.000
_cell.angle_alpha   90.00
_cell.angle_beta   90.00
_cell.angle_gamma   90.00
#
_symmetry.space_group_name_H-M   'P 1'
#
loop_
_entity.id
_entity.type
_entity.pdbx_description
1 polymer ?
#
loop_
_entity_poly.entity_id
_entity_poly.type
_entity_poly.pdbx_seq_one_letter_code
_entity_poly.pdbx_strand_id
1 'polypeptide(L)'
;MVLIATIGGLVMIIERRREEAPRRKPTRVLTGELEDGAEAYLYEPTAGNGRWRIRWTNEDGSKGNVTGTSREGVLQSAREKLGLVKPVPKLPTFNEAFETWVRSGKHSAWVSGTTNSNRAAAKRIMAAIGGKRIDEVQLEDIRRIDLRQADGTPLSDNQQKRVRSLVRRVFDYCHDTYGTPGGRIYADEVQVTSNWDRGVASVKSISKDMVPHEEWVASLITLTASTMNVTPLDERLDAKRSTPDARCVTGVDPVTGDKTRTQPWEEPLHGAASITPIDDDVVRGLPRDMRGKPRGVPHLTVDVDGYLARQNEELAARYRLWAAWFAMGAGAGTRIGEQSALRVRHLLDPKQVAFLFQTAHIQHWDEETDRLLREDNNLPVTERRGWYGTIDVVEQYTQSGSRNILTRPKMNNETDDKSRVIHMPYYLPSWRTANPNGDQRDQIAAHIPRFARNDTDPTRNASFWTSTREEVGILWEAGYTPIGWLVLQRLIDAWNDPNLDRVSHGVPSLKLRHYRDMLLYPTRFPARRDTVDKFKARMPATWKTGIDIIPGTGWYMSHSNIEQDTNPIMDYTSALLATKIGEERAYPPYQRYAHSHRRKDGTPPRRGWTHHSLRHYMATSRINHGGNLTLIAKELGHRSIDVTIRTYIHIINDKETTPATGYEY
;
A
#
# COMPACT_ATOMS: atom_id res chain seq x y z
N MET A 1 -97.40 64.10 -0.35
CA MET A 1 -97.76 62.84 0.36
C MET A 1 -97.32 61.69 -0.54
N VAL A 2 -96.26 60.95 -0.18
CA VAL A 2 -96.34 59.61 0.50
C VAL A 2 -96.74 58.55 -0.56
N LEU A 3 -96.07 57.42 -0.84
CA LEU A 3 -95.11 56.58 -0.10
C LEU A 3 -94.59 55.42 -1.02
N ILE A 4 -93.33 54.98 -0.80
CA ILE A 4 -92.81 53.59 -0.62
C ILE A 4 -92.99 52.43 -1.68
N ALA A 5 -91.87 51.69 -1.80
CA ALA A 5 -91.67 50.21 -1.97
C ALA A 5 -91.46 49.53 -3.34
N THR A 6 -90.22 49.05 -3.55
CA THR A 6 -89.78 47.62 -3.56
C THR A 6 -90.28 46.61 -4.64
N ILE A 7 -89.29 46.04 -5.38
CA ILE A 7 -89.14 44.67 -6.00
C ILE A 7 -90.20 44.24 -7.04
N GLY A 8 -89.94 43.56 -8.17
CA GLY A 8 -88.79 42.89 -8.79
C GLY A 8 -89.29 41.78 -9.76
N GLY A 9 -88.46 41.31 -10.69
CA GLY A 9 -88.59 39.97 -11.32
C GLY A 9 -88.89 39.86 -12.84
N LEU A 10 -88.25 38.83 -13.43
CA LEU A 10 -88.48 38.14 -14.71
C LEU A 10 -87.80 38.58 -16.03
N VAL A 11 -86.74 37.83 -16.34
CA VAL A 11 -86.29 37.20 -17.61
C VAL A 11 -87.15 37.42 -18.87
N MET A 12 -86.51 37.90 -19.94
CA MET A 12 -86.95 37.68 -21.33
C MET A 12 -85.77 37.28 -22.23
N ILE A 13 -86.00 36.20 -22.97
CA ILE A 13 -85.09 35.47 -23.85
C ILE A 13 -84.91 36.24 -25.16
N ILE A 14 -83.66 36.50 -25.57
CA ILE A 14 -83.32 36.94 -26.93
C ILE A 14 -82.58 35.80 -27.61
N GLU A 15 -83.31 35.05 -28.44
CA GLU A 15 -82.74 34.13 -29.44
C GLU A 15 -81.94 34.93 -30.47
N ARG A 16 -80.62 34.93 -30.33
CA ARG A 16 -79.72 35.33 -31.41
C ARG A 16 -79.27 34.06 -32.13
N ARG A 17 -79.89 33.76 -33.27
CA ARG A 17 -79.37 32.82 -34.27
C ARG A 17 -77.91 33.20 -34.57
N ARG A 18 -76.95 32.45 -34.03
CA ARG A 18 -75.61 32.35 -34.61
C ARG A 18 -75.70 31.24 -35.63
N GLU A 19 -75.65 31.63 -36.90
CA GLU A 19 -75.34 30.72 -38.00
C GLU A 19 -74.14 29.86 -37.60
N GLU A 20 -74.37 28.56 -37.41
CA GLU A 20 -73.29 27.61 -37.23
C GLU A 20 -72.51 27.56 -38.53
N ALA A 21 -71.38 28.27 -38.57
CA ALA A 21 -70.37 28.06 -39.59
C ALA A 21 -70.08 26.54 -39.68
N PRO A 22 -70.02 25.96 -40.87
CA PRO A 22 -69.89 24.52 -41.03
C PRO A 22 -68.68 24.03 -40.23
N ARG A 23 -68.92 23.19 -39.21
CA ARG A 23 -67.85 22.55 -38.44
C ARG A 23 -66.99 21.77 -39.44
N ARG A 24 -65.84 22.34 -39.84
CA ARG A 24 -64.85 21.63 -40.65
C ARG A 24 -64.53 20.32 -39.91
N LYS A 25 -64.82 19.19 -40.57
CA LYS A 25 -64.54 17.87 -40.00
C LYS A 25 -63.05 17.79 -39.71
N PRO A 26 -62.63 17.33 -38.51
CA PRO A 26 -61.22 17.18 -38.19
C PRO A 26 -60.56 16.27 -39.22
N THR A 27 -59.40 16.69 -39.73
CA THR A 27 -58.64 15.89 -40.67
C THR A 27 -57.94 14.79 -39.87
N ARG A 28 -58.10 13.54 -40.28
CA ARG A 28 -57.35 12.40 -39.73
C ARG A 28 -55.96 12.40 -40.37
N VAL A 29 -54.89 12.45 -39.57
CA VAL A 29 -53.55 12.83 -40.11
C VAL A 29 -52.47 11.76 -39.92
N LEU A 30 -52.70 10.76 -39.06
CA LEU A 30 -51.72 9.71 -38.79
C LEU A 30 -52.44 8.36 -38.79
N THR A 31 -52.39 7.62 -39.90
CA THR A 31 -52.98 6.28 -40.03
C THR A 31 -52.02 5.22 -40.61
N GLY A 32 -50.73 5.52 -40.72
CA GLY A 32 -49.82 4.65 -41.48
C GLY A 32 -48.61 4.07 -40.74
N GLU A 33 -48.18 4.64 -39.62
CA GLU A 33 -46.85 4.31 -39.04
C GLU A 33 -46.85 4.39 -37.50
N LEU A 34 -47.98 4.10 -36.86
CA LEU A 34 -48.03 3.84 -35.42
C LEU A 34 -48.08 2.32 -35.27
N GLU A 35 -47.11 1.70 -34.60
CA GLU A 35 -47.09 0.24 -34.37
C GLU A 35 -48.35 -0.26 -33.63
N ASP A 36 -49.11 0.63 -32.97
CA ASP A 36 -50.20 0.24 -32.05
C ASP A 36 -51.54 1.00 -32.27
N GLY A 37 -51.98 1.18 -33.53
CA GLY A 37 -53.40 1.44 -33.83
C GLY A 37 -54.07 2.74 -33.32
N ALA A 38 -53.35 3.67 -32.71
CA ALA A 38 -53.92 4.90 -32.15
C ALA A 38 -54.41 5.92 -33.21
N GLU A 39 -55.67 6.39 -33.11
CA GLU A 39 -56.23 7.38 -34.02
C GLU A 39 -55.95 8.84 -33.57
N ALA A 40 -55.23 9.62 -34.38
CA ALA A 40 -54.95 11.03 -34.12
C ALA A 40 -55.66 11.99 -35.09
N TYR A 41 -56.26 13.04 -34.55
CA TYR A 41 -57.08 14.04 -35.25
C TYR A 41 -56.48 15.44 -35.13
N LEU A 42 -56.29 16.11 -36.28
CA LEU A 42 -55.82 17.49 -36.36
C LEU A 42 -57.02 18.44 -36.48
N TYR A 43 -56.96 19.50 -35.69
CA TYR A 43 -57.90 20.60 -35.68
C TYR A 43 -57.19 21.88 -36.10
N GLU A 44 -57.70 22.50 -37.16
CA GLU A 44 -57.24 23.81 -37.62
C GLU A 44 -57.66 24.92 -36.64
N PRO A 45 -56.94 26.06 -36.60
CA PRO A 45 -57.37 27.26 -35.90
C PRO A 45 -58.77 27.69 -36.35
N THR A 46 -59.62 28.06 -35.38
CA THR A 46 -60.96 28.61 -35.65
C THR A 46 -61.12 30.00 -35.04
N ALA A 47 -62.17 30.73 -35.41
CA ALA A 47 -62.46 32.08 -34.89
C ALA A 47 -62.55 32.16 -33.35
N GLY A 48 -62.84 31.04 -32.67
CA GLY A 48 -62.85 30.95 -31.20
C GLY A 48 -61.56 30.41 -30.57
N ASN A 49 -60.61 29.88 -31.35
CA ASN A 49 -59.33 29.39 -30.85
C ASN A 49 -58.27 29.39 -31.96
N GLY A 50 -57.37 30.38 -31.94
CA GLY A 50 -56.39 30.65 -32.99
C GLY A 50 -55.18 29.70 -33.06
N ARG A 51 -55.25 28.50 -32.47
CA ARG A 51 -54.13 27.54 -32.41
C ARG A 51 -54.45 26.23 -33.12
N TRP A 52 -53.43 25.65 -33.74
CA TRP A 52 -53.44 24.28 -34.25
C TRP A 52 -53.47 23.31 -33.09
N ARG A 53 -54.24 22.22 -33.21
CA ARG A 53 -54.38 21.23 -32.13
C ARG A 53 -54.42 19.82 -32.67
N ILE A 54 -53.70 18.90 -32.04
CA ILE A 54 -53.84 17.47 -32.29
C ILE A 54 -54.36 16.81 -31.03
N ARG A 55 -55.33 15.91 -31.19
CA ARG A 55 -55.85 15.05 -30.11
C ARG A 55 -55.80 13.61 -30.56
N TRP A 56 -55.50 12.73 -29.61
CA TRP A 56 -55.48 11.29 -29.85
C TRP A 56 -55.96 10.56 -28.59
N THR A 57 -56.29 9.28 -28.75
CA THR A 57 -56.63 8.39 -27.64
C THR A 57 -55.60 7.25 -27.64
N ASN A 58 -54.99 7.00 -26.49
CA ASN A 58 -54.05 5.89 -26.29
C ASN A 58 -54.83 4.58 -26.07
N GLU A 59 -54.16 3.42 -26.15
CA GLU A 59 -54.79 2.11 -25.93
C GLU A 59 -55.42 1.93 -24.55
N ASP A 60 -54.89 2.60 -23.52
CA ASP A 60 -55.42 2.61 -22.16
C ASP A 60 -56.69 3.49 -21.99
N GLY A 61 -57.21 4.06 -23.09
CA GLY A 61 -58.36 4.95 -23.11
C GLY A 61 -58.07 6.39 -22.69
N SER A 62 -56.82 6.72 -22.32
CA SER A 62 -56.42 8.07 -21.96
C SER A 62 -56.34 8.98 -23.19
N LYS A 63 -56.71 10.25 -23.01
CA LYS A 63 -56.76 11.24 -24.11
C LYS A 63 -55.55 12.17 -24.07
N GLY A 64 -54.78 12.20 -25.15
CA GLY A 64 -53.66 13.13 -25.33
C GLY A 64 -54.05 14.38 -26.12
N ASN A 65 -53.38 15.51 -25.84
CA ASN A 65 -53.48 16.70 -26.66
C ASN A 65 -52.15 17.47 -26.77
N VAL A 66 -51.96 18.14 -27.91
CA VAL A 66 -50.91 19.14 -28.15
C VAL A 66 -51.54 20.33 -28.87
N THR A 67 -51.14 21.54 -28.49
CA THR A 67 -51.59 22.79 -29.12
C THR A 67 -50.40 23.68 -29.45
N GLY A 68 -50.47 24.44 -30.53
CA GLY A 68 -49.37 25.31 -30.98
C GLY A 68 -49.78 26.28 -32.07
N THR A 69 -48.87 27.17 -32.43
CA THR A 69 -49.12 28.27 -33.37
C THR A 69 -48.88 27.89 -34.84
N SER A 70 -48.11 26.83 -35.10
CA SER A 70 -47.86 26.30 -36.45
C SER A 70 -48.30 24.84 -36.59
N ARG A 71 -48.78 24.47 -37.78
CA ARG A 71 -49.22 23.10 -38.10
C ARG A 71 -48.08 22.08 -37.92
N GLU A 72 -46.90 22.41 -38.43
CA GLU A 72 -45.72 21.54 -38.40
C GLU A 72 -45.17 21.36 -36.98
N GLY A 73 -45.13 22.42 -36.17
CA GLY A 73 -44.68 22.32 -34.78
C GLY A 73 -45.58 21.42 -33.94
N VAL A 74 -46.90 21.51 -34.14
CA VAL A 74 -47.87 20.65 -33.42
C VAL A 74 -47.77 19.19 -33.88
N LEU A 75 -47.55 18.94 -35.18
CA LEU A 75 -47.31 17.59 -35.70
C LEU A 75 -46.02 17.00 -35.13
N GLN A 76 -44.94 17.77 -35.04
CA GLN A 76 -43.66 17.31 -34.49
C GLN A 76 -43.77 16.97 -32.99
N SER A 77 -44.34 17.86 -32.19
CA SER A 77 -44.54 17.60 -30.75
C SER A 77 -45.55 16.47 -30.48
N ALA A 78 -46.52 16.26 -31.37
CA ALA A 78 -47.40 15.09 -31.28
C ALA A 78 -46.64 13.79 -31.59
N ARG A 79 -45.77 13.78 -32.61
CA ARG A 79 -44.90 12.63 -32.93
C ARG A 79 -43.94 12.29 -31.79
N GLU A 80 -43.34 13.28 -31.14
CA GLU A 80 -42.48 13.08 -29.96
C GLU A 80 -43.23 12.46 -28.78
N LYS A 81 -44.43 12.95 -28.48
CA LYS A 81 -45.27 12.41 -27.38
C LYS A 81 -45.86 11.03 -27.68
N LEU A 82 -46.04 10.71 -28.95
CA LEU A 82 -46.47 9.38 -29.42
C LEU A 82 -45.29 8.41 -29.62
N GLY A 83 -44.05 8.80 -29.31
CA GLY A 83 -42.87 7.94 -29.43
C GLY A 83 -42.41 7.68 -30.87
N LEU A 84 -42.97 8.37 -31.86
CA LEU A 84 -42.71 8.18 -33.29
C LEU A 84 -41.36 8.76 -33.78
N VAL A 85 -40.67 9.51 -32.93
CA VAL A 85 -39.33 10.05 -33.22
C VAL A 85 -38.41 9.60 -32.08
N LYS A 86 -37.46 8.70 -32.37
CA LYS A 86 -36.35 8.42 -31.46
C LYS A 86 -35.56 9.71 -31.29
N PRO A 87 -35.38 10.25 -30.06
CA PRO A 87 -34.61 11.47 -29.87
C PRO A 87 -33.17 11.23 -30.35
N VAL A 88 -32.72 12.02 -31.32
CA VAL A 88 -31.31 12.04 -31.71
C VAL A 88 -30.51 12.46 -30.45
N PRO A 89 -29.56 11.65 -29.97
CA PRO A 89 -28.84 11.98 -28.75
C PRO A 89 -28.06 13.27 -28.99
N LYS A 90 -28.38 14.33 -28.23
CA LYS A 90 -27.53 15.51 -28.19
C LYS A 90 -26.19 15.08 -27.62
N LEU A 91 -25.13 15.16 -28.42
CA LEU A 91 -23.78 14.82 -27.97
C LEU A 91 -23.43 15.67 -26.73
N PRO A 92 -22.90 15.05 -25.67
CA PRO A 92 -22.61 15.75 -24.42
C PRO A 92 -21.48 16.76 -24.60
N THR A 93 -21.39 17.71 -23.67
CA THR A 93 -20.16 18.47 -23.45
C THR A 93 -19.05 17.59 -22.91
N PHE A 94 -17.79 18.01 -23.04
CA PHE A 94 -16.67 17.27 -22.44
C PHE A 94 -16.86 17.09 -20.92
N ASN A 95 -17.38 18.10 -20.21
CA ASN A 95 -17.64 18.02 -18.77
C ASN A 95 -18.72 16.97 -18.44
N GLU A 96 -19.82 16.96 -19.19
CA GLU A 96 -20.89 15.96 -19.01
C GLU A 96 -20.41 14.55 -19.36
N ALA A 97 -19.63 14.40 -20.44
CA ALA A 97 -19.01 13.14 -20.81
C ALA A 97 -18.04 12.64 -19.74
N PHE A 98 -17.21 13.52 -19.18
CA PHE A 98 -16.28 13.18 -18.10
C PHE A 98 -17.03 12.74 -16.83
N GLU A 99 -18.03 13.50 -16.37
CA GLU A 99 -18.79 13.13 -15.17
C GLU A 99 -19.61 11.85 -15.39
N THR A 100 -20.14 11.64 -16.59
CA THR A 100 -20.84 10.41 -16.94
C THR A 100 -19.88 9.23 -17.00
N TRP A 101 -18.71 9.38 -17.61
CA TRP A 101 -17.64 8.37 -17.63
C TRP A 101 -17.16 7.99 -16.22
N VAL A 102 -17.00 8.99 -15.34
CA VAL A 102 -16.65 8.77 -13.93
C VAL A 102 -17.76 8.03 -13.17
N ARG A 103 -19.03 8.25 -13.51
CA ARG A 103 -20.19 7.57 -12.90
C ARG A 103 -20.45 6.17 -13.48
N SER A 104 -20.25 5.98 -14.79
CA SER A 104 -20.59 4.76 -15.53
C SER A 104 -19.53 3.67 -15.41
N GLY A 105 -18.27 4.03 -15.21
CA GLY A 105 -17.20 3.06 -15.01
C GLY A 105 -17.27 2.36 -13.64
N LYS A 106 -16.50 1.28 -13.49
CA LYS A 106 -16.09 0.70 -12.18
C LYS A 106 -15.23 1.68 -11.35
N HIS A 107 -15.38 2.99 -11.54
CA HIS A 107 -14.59 4.11 -11.03
C HIS A 107 -15.10 4.64 -9.69
N SER A 108 -16.31 4.22 -9.26
CA SER A 108 -16.77 4.27 -7.88
C SER A 108 -15.88 3.48 -6.90
N ALA A 109 -14.95 2.67 -7.43
CA ALA A 109 -13.90 1.95 -6.68
C ALA A 109 -12.52 2.64 -6.71
N TRP A 110 -12.37 3.83 -7.31
CA TRP A 110 -11.09 4.53 -7.30
C TRP A 110 -10.70 5.01 -5.89
N VAL A 111 -9.49 4.64 -5.49
CA VAL A 111 -8.76 5.16 -4.33
C VAL A 111 -8.73 6.70 -4.39
N SER A 112 -9.03 7.41 -3.29
CA SER A 112 -9.20 8.88 -3.37
C SER A 112 -7.99 9.63 -3.91
N GLY A 113 -6.76 9.11 -3.74
CA GLY A 113 -5.56 9.72 -4.32
C GLY A 113 -5.58 9.73 -5.85
N THR A 114 -6.04 8.63 -6.46
CA THR A 114 -6.23 8.52 -7.91
C THR A 114 -7.39 9.39 -8.37
N THR A 115 -8.49 9.42 -7.62
CA THR A 115 -9.65 10.28 -7.90
C THR A 115 -9.29 11.76 -7.83
N ASN A 116 -8.60 12.19 -6.77
CA ASN A 116 -8.17 13.57 -6.57
C ASN A 116 -7.16 13.99 -7.64
N SER A 117 -6.22 13.10 -7.99
CA SER A 117 -5.25 13.36 -9.05
C SER A 117 -5.90 13.45 -10.43
N ASN A 118 -6.87 12.58 -10.74
CA ASN A 118 -7.60 12.60 -11.99
C ASN A 118 -8.54 13.82 -12.05
N ARG A 119 -9.19 14.21 -10.95
CA ARG A 119 -9.99 15.43 -10.88
C ARG A 119 -9.13 16.70 -11.01
N ALA A 120 -7.93 16.71 -10.42
CA ALA A 120 -6.98 17.81 -10.61
C ALA A 120 -6.51 17.93 -12.07
N ALA A 121 -6.24 16.80 -12.74
CA ALA A 121 -5.96 16.78 -14.18
C ALA A 121 -7.19 17.20 -15.00
N ALA A 122 -8.38 16.73 -14.63
CA ALA A 122 -9.63 17.06 -15.31
C ALA A 122 -9.93 18.56 -15.24
N LYS A 123 -9.70 19.24 -14.11
CA LYS A 123 -9.88 20.69 -13.99
C LYS A 123 -9.11 21.46 -15.07
N ARG A 124 -7.89 21.02 -15.41
CA ARG A 124 -7.07 21.65 -16.47
C ARG A 124 -7.66 21.45 -17.84
N ILE A 125 -8.13 20.24 -18.12
CA ILE A 125 -8.81 19.92 -19.39
C ILE A 125 -10.13 20.69 -19.49
N MET A 126 -10.90 20.75 -18.40
CA MET A 126 -12.18 21.47 -18.31
C MET A 126 -12.00 22.97 -18.54
N ALA A 127 -10.90 23.56 -18.07
CA ALA A 127 -10.60 24.97 -18.33
C ALA A 127 -10.41 25.27 -19.84
N ALA A 128 -9.90 24.30 -20.61
CA ALA A 128 -9.69 24.47 -22.06
C ALA A 128 -10.93 24.07 -22.89
N ILE A 129 -11.56 22.93 -22.57
CA ILE A 129 -12.60 22.32 -23.42
C ILE A 129 -13.86 21.87 -22.68
N GLY A 130 -13.98 22.12 -21.38
CA GLY A 130 -15.04 21.56 -20.54
C GLY A 130 -16.46 21.90 -20.99
N GLY A 131 -16.67 23.13 -21.46
CA GLY A 131 -17.97 23.61 -21.93
C GLY A 131 -18.29 23.29 -23.40
N LYS A 132 -17.33 22.76 -24.17
CA LYS A 132 -17.53 22.44 -25.59
C LYS A 132 -18.22 21.09 -25.75
N ARG A 133 -19.10 20.97 -26.74
CA ARG A 133 -19.64 19.66 -27.16
C ARG A 133 -18.54 18.81 -27.75
N ILE A 134 -18.60 17.49 -27.56
CA ILE A 134 -17.52 16.57 -27.99
C ILE A 134 -17.22 16.68 -29.50
N ASP A 135 -18.22 16.93 -30.33
CA ASP A 135 -18.08 17.16 -31.78
C ASP A 135 -17.56 18.56 -32.15
N GLU A 136 -17.58 19.51 -31.21
CA GLU A 136 -17.08 20.87 -31.40
C GLU A 136 -15.64 21.03 -30.90
N VAL A 137 -15.07 20.02 -30.24
CA VAL A 137 -13.68 20.05 -29.78
C VAL A 137 -12.74 19.87 -30.97
N GLN A 138 -11.95 20.90 -31.26
CA GLN A 138 -10.92 20.85 -32.29
C GLN A 138 -9.56 20.45 -31.69
N LEU A 139 -8.65 19.98 -32.55
CA LEU A 139 -7.29 19.61 -32.14
C LEU A 139 -6.54 20.81 -31.55
N GLU A 140 -6.77 22.01 -32.09
CA GLU A 140 -6.22 23.27 -31.59
C GLU A 140 -6.66 23.58 -30.15
N ASP A 141 -7.86 23.15 -29.76
CA ASP A 141 -8.33 23.33 -28.39
C ASP A 141 -7.58 22.42 -27.40
N ILE A 142 -7.20 21.22 -27.85
CA ILE A 142 -6.40 20.29 -27.04
C ILE A 142 -4.98 20.82 -26.84
N ARG A 143 -4.38 21.43 -27.87
CA ARG A 143 -3.05 22.07 -27.78
C ARG A 143 -3.01 23.21 -26.76
N ARG A 144 -4.16 23.84 -26.45
CA ARG A 144 -4.28 24.95 -25.49
C ARG A 144 -4.39 24.50 -24.03
N ILE A 145 -4.41 23.18 -23.75
CA ILE A 145 -4.46 22.68 -22.37
C ILE A 145 -3.18 23.10 -21.64
N ASP A 146 -3.33 23.93 -20.61
CA ASP A 146 -2.20 24.43 -19.82
C ASP A 146 -1.59 23.34 -18.93
N LEU A 147 -0.35 22.97 -19.27
CA LEU A 147 0.47 22.02 -18.54
C LEU A 147 1.52 22.69 -17.64
N ARG A 148 1.29 23.94 -17.21
CA ARG A 148 2.15 24.67 -16.26
C ARG A 148 1.54 24.75 -14.86
N GLN A 149 2.40 24.91 -13.86
CA GLN A 149 2.04 25.25 -12.49
C GLN A 149 1.70 26.74 -12.37
N ALA A 150 1.15 27.13 -11.21
CA ALA A 150 0.78 28.53 -10.95
C ALA A 150 1.99 29.49 -10.95
N ASP A 151 3.20 28.97 -10.70
CA ASP A 151 4.46 29.70 -10.77
C ASP A 151 5.08 29.74 -12.19
N GLY A 152 4.34 29.25 -13.20
CA GLY A 152 4.78 29.22 -14.60
C GLY A 152 5.70 28.06 -14.97
N THR A 153 6.15 27.25 -14.02
CA THR A 153 6.99 26.08 -14.30
C THR A 153 6.19 24.94 -14.93
N PRO A 154 6.77 24.09 -15.80
CA PRO A 154 6.07 22.92 -16.33
C PRO A 154 5.62 21.97 -15.22
N LEU A 155 4.48 21.31 -15.42
CA LEU A 155 4.07 20.17 -14.59
C LEU A 155 5.10 19.05 -14.68
N SER A 156 5.17 18.19 -13.66
CA SER A 156 6.00 16.98 -13.75
C SER A 156 5.55 16.08 -14.90
N ASP A 157 6.48 15.33 -15.50
CA ASP A 157 6.19 14.39 -16.60
C ASP A 157 5.00 13.46 -16.29
N ASN A 158 4.91 12.97 -15.06
CA ASN A 158 3.81 12.10 -14.65
C ASN A 158 2.45 12.80 -14.64
N GLN A 159 2.41 14.08 -14.25
CA GLN A 159 1.18 14.88 -14.30
C GLN A 159 0.78 15.18 -15.74
N GLN A 160 1.75 15.52 -16.60
CA GLN A 160 1.50 15.73 -18.03
C GLN A 160 0.98 14.44 -18.72
N LYS A 161 1.63 13.30 -18.46
CA LYS A 161 1.19 11.96 -18.91
C LYS A 161 -0.23 11.64 -18.43
N ARG A 162 -0.57 12.05 -17.21
CA ARG A 162 -1.92 11.84 -16.65
C ARG A 162 -2.97 12.68 -17.36
N VAL A 163 -2.69 13.94 -17.66
CA VAL A 163 -3.58 14.80 -18.46
C VAL A 163 -3.83 14.18 -19.83
N ARG A 164 -2.76 13.80 -20.56
CA ARG A 164 -2.85 13.13 -21.86
C ARG A 164 -3.65 11.83 -21.81
N SER A 165 -3.38 10.97 -20.83
CA SER A 165 -4.13 9.72 -20.65
C SER A 165 -5.60 9.97 -20.31
N LEU A 166 -5.94 11.07 -19.65
CA LEU A 166 -7.31 11.37 -19.28
C LEU A 166 -8.11 11.87 -20.48
N VAL A 167 -7.53 12.76 -21.31
CA VAL A 167 -8.08 13.15 -22.61
C VAL A 167 -8.39 11.90 -23.43
N ARG A 168 -7.40 11.01 -23.61
CA ARG A 168 -7.59 9.76 -24.34
C ARG A 168 -8.80 8.96 -23.86
N ARG A 169 -8.87 8.70 -22.55
CA ARG A 169 -9.90 7.81 -21.99
C ARG A 169 -11.31 8.37 -22.10
N VAL A 170 -11.48 9.67 -21.95
CA VAL A 170 -12.80 10.31 -22.07
C VAL A 170 -13.27 10.28 -23.52
N PHE A 171 -12.38 10.58 -24.48
CA PHE A 171 -12.74 10.48 -25.89
C PHE A 171 -12.87 9.04 -26.40
N ASP A 172 -12.10 8.08 -25.88
CA ASP A 172 -12.32 6.64 -26.14
C ASP A 172 -13.72 6.23 -25.63
N TYR A 173 -14.12 6.67 -24.43
CA TYR A 173 -15.48 6.47 -23.93
C TYR A 173 -16.54 7.12 -24.83
N CYS A 174 -16.31 8.34 -25.31
CA CYS A 174 -17.22 9.00 -26.24
C CYS A 174 -17.28 8.33 -27.61
N HIS A 175 -16.18 7.73 -28.08
CA HIS A 175 -16.15 6.92 -29.28
C HIS A 175 -17.03 5.68 -29.10
N ASP A 176 -16.82 4.95 -28.01
CA ASP A 176 -17.57 3.72 -27.70
C ASP A 176 -19.06 3.99 -27.47
N THR A 177 -19.41 5.13 -26.87
CA THR A 177 -20.79 5.46 -26.47
C THR A 177 -21.57 6.22 -27.55
N TYR A 178 -20.89 7.12 -28.28
CA TYR A 178 -21.55 8.08 -29.18
C TYR A 178 -21.00 8.07 -30.62
N GLY A 179 -20.04 7.20 -30.95
CA GLY A 179 -19.50 7.07 -32.32
C GLY A 179 -18.58 8.23 -32.76
N THR A 180 -18.06 9.02 -31.82
CA THR A 180 -17.15 10.15 -32.10
C THR A 180 -15.73 9.66 -32.47
N PRO A 181 -14.82 10.47 -33.04
CA PRO A 181 -13.45 10.02 -33.33
C PRO A 181 -12.71 9.49 -32.08
N GLY A 182 -11.91 8.44 -32.25
CA GLY A 182 -11.20 7.79 -31.16
C GLY A 182 -10.25 8.72 -30.38
N GLY A 183 -10.07 8.47 -29.09
CA GLY A 183 -9.37 9.36 -28.18
C GLY A 183 -7.86 9.49 -28.41
N ARG A 184 -7.26 8.61 -29.23
CA ARG A 184 -5.84 8.72 -29.59
C ARG A 184 -5.53 10.00 -30.35
N ILE A 185 -6.39 10.40 -31.28
CA ILE A 185 -6.19 11.59 -32.13
C ILE A 185 -6.09 12.85 -31.25
N TYR A 186 -7.01 13.00 -30.30
CA TYR A 186 -6.99 14.10 -29.34
C TYR A 186 -5.80 13.99 -28.37
N ALA A 187 -5.49 12.80 -27.87
CA ALA A 187 -4.41 12.65 -26.91
C ALA A 187 -3.02 12.96 -27.49
N ASP A 188 -2.80 12.72 -28.78
CA ASP A 188 -1.52 13.01 -29.44
C ASP A 188 -1.25 14.51 -29.56
N GLU A 189 -2.30 15.34 -29.44
CA GLU A 189 -2.21 16.82 -29.47
C GLU A 189 -1.88 17.47 -28.12
N VAL A 190 -1.86 16.69 -27.04
CA VAL A 190 -1.44 17.18 -25.72
C VAL A 190 0.09 17.33 -25.71
N GLN A 191 0.56 18.58 -25.77
CA GLN A 191 1.96 18.98 -25.87
C GLN A 191 2.75 18.68 -24.58
N VAL A 192 3.18 17.43 -24.42
CA VAL A 192 4.00 16.99 -23.27
C VAL A 192 5.49 17.27 -23.53
N THR A 193 6.24 17.64 -22.49
CA THR A 193 7.68 17.98 -22.60
C THR A 193 8.59 16.81 -22.93
N SER A 194 8.14 15.57 -22.74
CA SER A 194 8.88 14.35 -23.09
C SER A 194 8.16 13.59 -24.20
N ASN A 195 8.82 13.37 -25.35
CA ASN A 195 8.29 12.50 -26.41
C ASN A 195 8.01 11.10 -25.84
N TRP A 196 6.73 10.79 -25.68
CA TRP A 196 6.25 9.50 -25.24
C TRP A 196 6.30 8.53 -26.42
N ASP A 197 7.45 7.91 -26.62
CA ASP A 197 7.52 6.72 -27.44
C ASP A 197 7.15 5.53 -26.56
N ARG A 198 6.17 4.70 -26.98
CA ARG A 198 5.77 3.50 -26.20
C ARG A 198 6.92 2.52 -26.01
N GLY A 199 7.92 2.58 -26.89
CA GLY A 199 9.16 1.81 -26.77
C GLY A 199 10.13 2.33 -25.71
N VAL A 200 10.06 3.63 -25.38
CA VAL A 200 10.95 4.33 -24.45
C VAL A 200 10.13 4.93 -23.31
N ALA A 201 9.25 4.13 -22.71
CA ALA A 201 8.79 4.47 -21.36
C ALA A 201 10.04 4.63 -20.51
N SER A 202 10.33 5.86 -20.06
CA SER A 202 11.38 6.18 -19.10
C SER A 202 11.13 5.34 -17.85
N VAL A 203 11.63 4.11 -17.84
CA VAL A 203 11.66 3.30 -16.63
C VAL A 203 12.55 4.10 -15.70
N LYS A 204 12.01 4.46 -14.54
CA LYS A 204 12.77 5.15 -13.51
C LYS A 204 13.86 4.19 -13.06
N SER A 205 15.04 4.31 -13.64
CA SER A 205 16.27 3.83 -13.03
C SER A 205 16.34 4.44 -11.63
N ILE A 206 16.65 3.62 -10.62
CA ILE A 206 16.94 4.15 -9.30
C ILE A 206 18.41 4.60 -9.28
N SER A 207 18.74 5.69 -8.61
CA SER A 207 20.14 6.11 -8.50
C SER A 207 20.86 5.33 -7.39
N LYS A 208 22.20 5.23 -7.44
CA LYS A 208 22.98 4.43 -6.46
C LYS A 208 22.80 4.92 -5.02
N ASP A 209 22.61 6.22 -4.83
CA ASP A 209 22.29 6.86 -3.56
C ASP A 209 20.91 6.48 -2.98
N MET A 210 20.03 5.85 -3.76
CA MET A 210 18.75 5.31 -3.26
C MET A 210 18.88 3.93 -2.64
N VAL A 211 20.05 3.27 -2.78
CA VAL A 211 20.34 1.95 -2.25
C VAL A 211 21.21 2.10 -0.99
N PRO A 212 20.71 1.71 0.19
CA PRO A 212 21.50 1.64 1.41
C PRO A 212 22.74 0.76 1.26
N HIS A 213 23.84 1.16 1.90
CA HIS A 213 25.04 0.33 2.02
C HIS A 213 24.82 -0.82 3.01
N GLU A 214 25.47 -1.97 2.77
CA GLU A 214 25.40 -3.17 3.61
C GLU A 214 25.71 -2.84 5.08
N GLU A 215 26.77 -2.06 5.32
CA GLU A 215 27.19 -1.63 6.65
C GLU A 215 26.14 -0.77 7.36
N TRP A 216 25.44 0.11 6.64
CA TRP A 216 24.36 0.91 7.21
C TRP A 216 23.16 0.04 7.56
N VAL A 217 22.79 -0.92 6.70
CA VAL A 217 21.68 -1.85 6.97
C VAL A 217 22.00 -2.72 8.19
N ALA A 218 23.22 -3.24 8.28
CA ALA A 218 23.69 -4.02 9.41
C ALA A 218 23.71 -3.18 10.71
N SER A 219 24.18 -1.94 10.65
CA SER A 219 24.16 -1.00 11.79
C SER A 219 22.74 -0.69 12.23
N LEU A 220 21.83 -0.38 11.29
CA LEU A 220 20.41 -0.10 11.59
C LEU A 220 19.79 -1.27 12.33
N ILE A 221 19.94 -2.48 11.80
CA ILE A 221 19.34 -3.69 12.38
C ILE A 221 19.96 -4.01 13.73
N THR A 222 21.29 -3.98 13.85
CA THR A 222 22.02 -4.31 15.08
C THR A 222 21.71 -3.33 16.20
N LEU A 223 21.73 -2.04 15.91
CA LEU A 223 21.36 -0.97 16.83
C LEU A 223 19.93 -1.12 17.32
N THR A 224 19.00 -1.36 16.40
CA THR A 224 17.59 -1.54 16.76
C THR A 224 17.40 -2.79 17.63
N ALA A 225 17.99 -3.92 17.23
CA ALA A 225 17.90 -5.18 17.95
C ALA A 225 18.52 -5.10 19.35
N SER A 226 19.58 -4.30 19.51
CA SER A 226 20.32 -4.15 20.77
C SER A 226 19.70 -3.13 21.72
N THR A 227 18.83 -2.24 21.22
CA THR A 227 18.21 -1.20 22.05
C THR A 227 17.35 -1.84 23.13
N MET A 228 17.76 -1.69 24.40
CA MET A 228 17.12 -2.29 25.58
C MET A 228 17.07 -3.83 25.57
N ASN A 229 17.97 -4.50 24.84
CA ASN A 229 17.96 -5.95 24.68
C ASN A 229 19.39 -6.51 24.70
N VAL A 230 19.53 -7.75 25.21
CA VAL A 230 20.73 -8.57 25.06
C VAL A 230 20.53 -9.51 23.87
N THR A 231 21.50 -9.52 22.96
CA THR A 231 21.48 -10.27 21.71
C THR A 231 22.56 -11.36 21.71
N PRO A 232 22.50 -12.34 20.79
CA PRO A 232 23.60 -13.29 20.60
C PRO A 232 24.94 -12.63 20.25
N LEU A 233 24.92 -11.43 19.66
CA LEU A 233 26.13 -10.65 19.42
C LEU A 233 26.75 -10.17 20.73
N ASP A 234 25.94 -9.71 21.70
CA ASP A 234 26.44 -9.31 23.02
C ASP A 234 27.13 -10.48 23.72
N GLU A 235 26.48 -11.65 23.74
CA GLU A 235 27.02 -12.87 24.33
C GLU A 235 28.35 -13.27 23.69
N ARG A 236 28.45 -13.15 22.36
CA ARG A 236 29.67 -13.42 21.62
C ARG A 236 30.79 -12.44 21.98
N LEU A 237 30.49 -11.14 22.04
CA LEU A 237 31.47 -10.11 22.38
C LEU A 237 31.93 -10.23 23.84
N ASP A 238 31.00 -10.50 24.76
CA ASP A 238 31.27 -10.74 26.18
C ASP A 238 32.18 -11.96 26.38
N ALA A 239 31.94 -13.05 25.66
CA ALA A 239 32.78 -14.24 25.71
C ALA A 239 34.22 -13.96 25.26
N LYS A 240 34.42 -13.10 24.24
CA LYS A 240 35.75 -12.71 23.77
C LYS A 240 36.50 -11.78 24.71
N ARG A 241 35.78 -10.90 25.41
CA ARG A 241 36.36 -9.92 26.35
C ARG A 241 36.53 -10.48 27.76
N SER A 242 35.93 -11.64 28.04
CA SER A 242 36.11 -12.34 29.31
C SER A 242 37.56 -12.85 29.42
N THR A 243 38.16 -12.62 30.58
CA THR A 243 39.47 -13.18 30.95
C THR A 243 39.26 -14.31 31.98
N PRO A 244 40.27 -15.16 32.24
CA PRO A 244 40.16 -16.18 33.29
C PRO A 244 39.77 -15.61 34.66
N ASP A 245 40.18 -14.38 34.97
CA ASP A 245 39.98 -13.74 36.27
C ASP A 245 38.75 -12.81 36.32
N ALA A 246 38.16 -12.45 35.17
CA ALA A 246 37.02 -11.54 35.11
C ALA A 246 36.09 -11.84 33.92
N ARG A 247 34.84 -12.19 34.22
CA ARG A 247 33.78 -12.41 33.23
C ARG A 247 33.12 -11.09 32.83
N CYS A 248 33.10 -10.82 31.52
CA CYS A 248 32.31 -9.75 30.95
C CYS A 248 30.86 -10.21 30.81
N VAL A 249 29.91 -9.40 31.28
CA VAL A 249 28.47 -9.68 31.18
C VAL A 249 27.72 -8.41 30.83
N THR A 250 26.99 -8.45 29.73
CA THR A 250 26.04 -7.42 29.31
C THR A 250 24.68 -7.69 29.94
N GLY A 251 24.07 -6.64 30.49
CA GLY A 251 22.76 -6.70 31.13
C GLY A 251 21.90 -5.49 30.79
N VAL A 252 20.61 -5.59 31.06
CA VAL A 252 19.66 -4.47 30.95
C VAL A 252 19.06 -4.25 32.33
N ASP A 253 19.18 -3.03 32.84
CA ASP A 253 18.49 -2.63 34.06
C ASP A 253 16.97 -2.63 33.78
N PRO A 254 16.16 -3.42 34.50
CA PRO A 254 14.73 -3.51 34.23
C PRO A 254 14.00 -2.18 34.48
N VAL A 255 14.42 -1.37 35.45
CA VAL A 255 13.74 -0.13 35.86
C VAL A 255 14.08 1.04 34.95
N THR A 256 15.34 1.14 34.51
CA THR A 256 15.77 2.23 33.61
C THR A 256 15.73 1.84 32.13
N GLY A 257 15.79 0.54 31.84
CA GLY A 257 15.99 0.00 30.50
C GLY A 257 17.39 0.25 29.95
N ASP A 258 18.33 0.73 30.78
CA ASP A 258 19.68 1.03 30.35
C ASP A 258 20.50 -0.24 30.21
N LYS A 259 21.08 -0.41 29.02
CA LYS A 259 21.99 -1.50 28.72
C LYS A 259 23.36 -1.16 29.26
N THR A 260 23.88 -2.03 30.11
CA THR A 260 25.16 -1.89 30.81
C THR A 260 26.00 -3.15 30.61
N ARG A 261 27.30 -3.03 30.87
CA ARG A 261 28.26 -4.12 30.78
C ARG A 261 29.15 -4.06 32.02
N THR A 262 29.54 -5.22 32.56
CA THR A 262 30.36 -5.29 33.79
C THR A 262 31.76 -4.70 33.59
N GLN A 263 32.31 -4.84 32.38
CA GLN A 263 33.47 -4.08 31.95
C GLN A 263 33.00 -2.80 31.23
N PRO A 264 33.74 -1.68 31.33
CA PRO A 264 33.42 -0.47 30.59
C PRO A 264 33.28 -0.75 29.10
N TRP A 265 32.33 -0.08 28.46
CA TRP A 265 32.31 0.00 27.00
C TRP A 265 33.65 0.61 26.55
N GLU A 266 34.34 -0.09 25.65
CA GLU A 266 35.61 0.36 25.12
C GLU A 266 35.35 1.49 24.13
N GLU A 267 36.20 2.52 24.15
CA GLU A 267 36.24 3.43 23.00
C GLU A 267 36.61 2.61 21.74
N PRO A 268 36.02 2.89 20.57
CA PRO A 268 35.98 1.98 19.43
C PRO A 268 37.33 1.30 19.09
N LEU A 269 37.27 -0.03 18.92
CA LEU A 269 38.37 -0.98 18.69
C LEU A 269 39.30 -0.65 17.50
N HIS A 270 38.93 0.32 16.66
CA HIS A 270 39.63 0.67 15.43
C HIS A 270 40.17 2.11 15.37
N GLY A 271 40.22 2.83 16.50
CA GLY A 271 40.60 4.24 16.49
C GLY A 271 39.61 5.09 15.68
N ALA A 272 39.89 6.37 15.53
CA ALA A 272 38.93 7.39 15.09
C ALA A 272 38.39 7.27 13.62
N ALA A 273 38.62 6.17 12.90
CA ALA A 273 38.47 6.12 11.44
C ALA A 273 37.26 5.33 10.86
N SER A 274 36.54 4.48 11.61
CA SER A 274 35.31 3.84 11.11
C SER A 274 34.47 3.20 12.22
N ILE A 275 33.23 3.66 12.42
CA ILE A 275 32.24 2.95 13.25
C ILE A 275 31.64 1.82 12.42
N THR A 276 31.70 0.61 12.95
CA THR A 276 31.20 -0.61 12.35
C THR A 276 29.99 -1.14 13.12
N PRO A 277 29.19 -2.05 12.53
CA PRO A 277 28.02 -2.64 13.17
C PRO A 277 28.28 -3.38 14.50
N ILE A 278 29.54 -3.70 14.82
CA ILE A 278 29.94 -4.42 16.04
C ILE A 278 30.57 -3.52 17.10
N ASP A 279 30.73 -2.22 16.82
CA ASP A 279 31.27 -1.29 17.80
C ASP A 279 30.27 -1.02 18.92
N ASP A 280 30.83 -0.67 20.08
CA ASP A 280 30.08 -0.48 21.32
C ASP A 280 28.98 0.59 21.17
N ASP A 281 29.18 1.63 20.35
CA ASP A 281 28.17 2.65 20.05
C ASP A 281 26.92 2.09 19.34
N VAL A 282 27.08 1.08 18.49
CA VAL A 282 25.98 0.40 17.78
C VAL A 282 25.34 -0.64 18.70
N VAL A 283 26.17 -1.48 19.35
CA VAL A 283 25.73 -2.60 20.19
C VAL A 283 25.09 -2.14 21.50
N ARG A 284 25.37 -0.91 21.96
CA ARG A 284 24.65 -0.30 23.09
C ARG A 284 23.21 0.09 22.74
N GLY A 285 22.90 0.25 21.45
CA GLY A 285 21.59 0.67 20.96
C GLY A 285 21.33 2.17 21.13
N LEU A 286 20.06 2.59 21.00
CA LEU A 286 19.69 4.00 21.06
C LEU A 286 20.00 4.63 22.44
N PRO A 287 20.48 5.89 22.47
CA PRO A 287 20.54 6.71 23.68
C PRO A 287 19.17 6.87 24.33
N ARG A 288 19.14 6.95 25.66
CA ARG A 288 17.90 6.97 26.47
C ARG A 288 16.94 8.10 26.09
N ASP A 289 17.46 9.28 25.75
CA ASP A 289 16.69 10.45 25.34
C ASP A 289 16.05 10.31 23.94
N MET A 290 16.58 9.40 23.11
CA MET A 290 16.05 9.08 21.78
C MET A 290 15.10 7.88 21.78
N ARG A 291 14.96 7.19 22.91
CA ARG A 291 14.04 6.06 23.04
C ARG A 291 12.59 6.51 23.15
N GLY A 292 11.67 5.64 22.75
CA GLY A 292 10.25 5.77 23.10
C GLY A 292 10.06 5.87 24.62
N LYS A 293 9.16 6.74 25.06
CA LYS A 293 8.93 6.98 26.49
C LYS A 293 8.04 5.88 27.11
N PRO A 294 8.35 5.44 28.35
CA PRO A 294 7.42 4.66 29.16
C PRO A 294 6.10 5.42 29.34
N ARG A 295 5.01 4.71 29.60
CA ARG A 295 3.77 5.38 30.02
C ARG A 295 4.01 6.02 31.40
N GLY A 296 3.37 7.18 31.63
CA GLY A 296 3.44 7.84 32.92
C GLY A 296 2.93 6.92 34.03
N VAL A 297 3.65 6.87 35.15
CA VAL A 297 3.28 6.04 36.30
C VAL A 297 1.98 6.58 36.89
N PRO A 298 0.91 5.77 36.99
CA PRO A 298 -0.33 6.17 37.63
C PRO A 298 -0.10 6.57 39.10
N HIS A 299 -0.79 7.61 39.58
CA HIS A 299 -0.65 8.12 40.95
C HIS A 299 -0.93 7.10 42.06
N LEU A 300 -1.63 5.99 41.76
CA LEU A 300 -2.01 4.95 42.71
C LEU A 300 -1.13 3.68 42.59
N THR A 301 -0.05 3.72 41.83
CA THR A 301 0.85 2.58 41.68
C THR A 301 1.72 2.41 42.92
N VAL A 302 1.46 1.35 43.69
CA VAL A 302 2.22 1.01 44.92
C VAL A 302 3.62 0.46 44.60
N ASP A 303 3.73 -0.33 43.53
CA ASP A 303 4.98 -0.90 43.04
C ASP A 303 5.43 -0.16 41.76
N VAL A 304 6.13 0.95 41.96
CA VAL A 304 6.62 1.81 40.87
C VAL A 304 7.67 1.10 40.04
N ASP A 305 8.64 0.44 40.67
CA ASP A 305 9.75 -0.22 39.99
C ASP A 305 9.27 -1.39 39.15
N GLY A 306 8.37 -2.23 39.67
CA GLY A 306 7.78 -3.32 38.89
C GLY A 306 6.87 -2.81 37.77
N TYR A 307 6.23 -1.65 37.94
CA TYR A 307 5.51 -0.99 36.83
C TYR A 307 6.46 -0.52 35.73
N LEU A 308 7.56 0.15 36.10
CA LEU A 308 8.58 0.61 35.16
C LEU A 308 9.24 -0.56 34.45
N ALA A 309 9.55 -1.64 35.16
CA ALA A 309 10.08 -2.88 34.59
C ALA A 309 9.18 -3.45 33.50
N ARG A 310 7.87 -3.57 33.77
CA ARG A 310 6.90 -4.03 32.75
C ARG A 310 6.80 -3.07 31.56
N GLN A 311 6.87 -1.76 31.80
CA GLN A 311 6.84 -0.77 30.72
C GLN A 311 8.10 -0.79 29.86
N ASN A 312 9.26 -1.01 30.46
CA ASN A 312 10.52 -1.12 29.73
C ASN A 312 10.61 -2.43 28.95
N GLU A 313 10.09 -3.55 29.47
CA GLU A 313 9.99 -4.78 28.68
C GLU A 313 9.04 -4.62 27.48
N GLU A 314 7.90 -3.92 27.64
CA GLU A 314 7.01 -3.59 26.53
C GLU A 314 7.74 -2.75 25.46
N LEU A 315 8.60 -1.81 25.88
CA LEU A 315 9.43 -1.01 24.98
C LEU A 315 10.56 -1.82 24.33
N ALA A 316 11.23 -2.70 25.08
CA ALA A 316 12.26 -3.60 24.57
C ALA A 316 11.68 -4.52 23.49
N ALA A 317 10.51 -5.12 23.74
CA ALA A 317 9.76 -5.91 22.75
C ALA A 317 9.37 -5.07 21.52
N ARG A 318 9.11 -3.77 21.68
CA ARG A 318 8.84 -2.87 20.56
C ARG A 318 10.08 -2.65 19.68
N TYR A 319 11.28 -2.60 20.26
CA TYR A 319 12.51 -2.54 19.46
C TYR A 319 12.83 -3.87 18.79
N ARG A 320 12.60 -5.02 19.43
CA ARG A 320 12.67 -6.34 18.75
C ARG A 320 11.73 -6.40 17.55
N LEU A 321 10.51 -5.87 17.70
CA LEU A 321 9.55 -5.72 16.60
C LEU A 321 10.09 -4.84 15.47
N TRP A 322 10.72 -3.69 15.77
CA TRP A 322 11.30 -2.83 14.74
C TRP A 322 12.55 -3.41 14.08
N ALA A 323 13.37 -4.16 14.82
CA ALA A 323 14.51 -4.88 14.26
C ALA A 323 14.03 -5.94 13.25
N ALA A 324 13.04 -6.75 13.64
CA ALA A 324 12.37 -7.68 12.73
C ALA A 324 11.69 -6.95 11.55
N TRP A 325 11.21 -5.72 11.77
CA TRP A 325 10.61 -4.92 10.70
C TRP A 325 11.65 -4.51 9.65
N PHE A 326 12.80 -3.98 10.07
CA PHE A 326 13.89 -3.64 9.16
C PHE A 326 14.48 -4.87 8.49
N ALA A 327 14.62 -5.98 9.23
CA ALA A 327 15.04 -7.27 8.71
C ALA A 327 14.15 -7.76 7.56
N MET A 328 12.82 -7.71 7.70
CA MET A 328 11.88 -8.06 6.63
C MET A 328 11.92 -7.07 5.46
N GLY A 329 12.19 -5.79 5.72
CA GLY A 329 12.39 -4.79 4.67
C GLY A 329 13.64 -5.08 3.83
N ALA A 330 14.76 -5.36 4.49
CA ALA A 330 16.06 -5.62 3.87
C ALA A 330 16.20 -7.02 3.27
N GLY A 331 15.57 -8.01 3.89
CA GLY A 331 15.66 -9.42 3.50
C GLY A 331 14.58 -9.85 2.51
N ALA A 332 13.33 -9.46 2.75
CA ALA A 332 12.17 -9.87 1.94
C ALA A 332 11.65 -8.76 1.01
N GLY A 333 12.09 -7.50 1.15
CA GLY A 333 11.70 -6.39 0.28
C GLY A 333 10.20 -6.11 0.26
N THR A 334 9.53 -6.41 1.37
CA THR A 334 8.08 -6.16 1.54
C THR A 334 7.78 -4.66 1.47
N ARG A 335 6.60 -4.30 0.95
CA ARG A 335 6.10 -2.92 1.02
C ARG A 335 5.59 -2.66 2.44
N ILE A 336 5.67 -1.40 2.90
CA ILE A 336 5.11 -0.99 4.20
C ILE A 336 3.69 -1.53 4.41
N GLY A 337 2.80 -1.39 3.40
CA GLY A 337 1.43 -1.87 3.51
C GLY A 337 1.28 -3.39 3.57
N GLU A 338 2.16 -4.13 2.90
CA GLU A 338 2.18 -5.61 2.94
C GLU A 338 2.66 -6.05 4.33
N GLN A 339 3.75 -5.46 4.79
CA GLN A 339 4.35 -5.76 6.08
C GLN A 339 3.42 -5.40 7.26
N SER A 340 2.73 -4.27 7.19
CA SER A 340 1.72 -3.86 8.18
C SER A 340 0.53 -4.82 8.27
N ALA A 341 0.28 -5.58 7.22
CA ALA A 341 -0.79 -6.57 7.15
C ALA A 341 -0.29 -8.00 7.34
N LEU A 342 1.01 -8.21 7.57
CA LEU A 342 1.53 -9.55 7.81
C LEU A 342 0.94 -10.11 9.09
N ARG A 343 0.54 -11.38 9.01
CA ARG A 343 0.06 -12.19 10.12
C ARG A 343 0.96 -13.40 10.27
N VAL A 344 0.91 -14.02 11.44
CA VAL A 344 1.68 -15.25 11.72
C VAL A 344 1.41 -16.32 10.66
N ARG A 345 0.15 -16.50 10.25
CA ARG A 345 -0.24 -17.47 9.20
C ARG A 345 0.40 -17.24 7.82
N HIS A 346 0.97 -16.07 7.56
CA HIS A 346 1.70 -15.82 6.31
C HIS A 346 3.11 -16.40 6.35
N LEU A 347 3.62 -16.75 7.53
CA LEU A 347 4.93 -17.35 7.73
C LEU A 347 4.81 -18.81 8.16
N LEU A 348 3.87 -19.13 9.06
CA LEU A 348 3.73 -20.45 9.66
C LEU A 348 2.39 -21.10 9.31
N ASP A 349 2.45 -22.33 8.81
CA ASP A 349 1.31 -23.21 8.69
C ASP A 349 0.87 -23.76 10.07
N PRO A 350 -0.34 -24.34 10.21
CA PRO A 350 -0.83 -24.80 11.50
C PRO A 350 0.00 -25.92 12.13
N LYS A 351 0.60 -26.82 11.33
CA LYS A 351 1.48 -27.89 11.84
C LYS A 351 2.77 -27.30 12.39
N GLN A 352 3.35 -26.33 11.68
CA GLN A 352 4.56 -25.63 12.09
C GLN A 352 4.37 -24.87 13.40
N VAL A 353 3.23 -24.17 13.57
CA VAL A 353 2.87 -23.52 14.84
C VAL A 353 2.73 -24.53 15.98
N ALA A 354 2.00 -25.62 15.76
CA ALA A 354 1.79 -26.65 16.77
C ALA A 354 3.13 -27.26 17.21
N PHE A 355 4.01 -27.58 16.26
CA PHE A 355 5.33 -28.09 16.57
C PHE A 355 6.15 -27.11 17.43
N LEU A 356 6.33 -25.87 16.96
CA LEU A 356 7.19 -24.90 17.65
C LEU A 356 6.73 -24.61 19.09
N PHE A 357 5.42 -24.44 19.29
CA PHE A 357 4.92 -23.86 20.53
C PHE A 357 4.16 -24.83 21.43
N GLN A 358 3.66 -25.95 20.90
CA GLN A 358 2.98 -26.97 21.68
C GLN A 358 3.83 -28.22 21.87
N THR A 359 4.63 -28.62 20.89
CA THR A 359 5.51 -29.82 20.99
C THR A 359 6.87 -29.46 21.56
N ALA A 360 7.56 -28.48 20.95
CA ALA A 360 8.87 -28.01 21.38
C ALA A 360 8.79 -26.99 22.53
N HIS A 361 7.57 -26.56 22.91
CA HIS A 361 7.31 -25.64 24.02
C HIS A 361 8.19 -24.37 24.02
N ILE A 362 8.52 -23.84 22.84
CA ILE A 362 9.44 -22.70 22.73
C ILE A 362 8.79 -21.46 23.35
N GLN A 363 9.32 -21.02 24.50
CA GLN A 363 8.93 -19.77 25.17
C GLN A 363 10.02 -18.70 25.03
N HIS A 364 11.27 -19.11 24.88
CA HIS A 364 12.44 -18.25 24.66
C HIS A 364 13.37 -18.93 23.66
N TRP A 365 14.24 -18.17 22.98
CA TRP A 365 15.29 -18.79 22.15
C TRP A 365 16.54 -19.01 23.00
N ASP A 366 16.63 -20.19 23.62
CA ASP A 366 17.72 -20.64 24.48
C ASP A 366 18.44 -21.90 23.94
N GLU A 367 19.46 -22.38 24.66
CA GLU A 367 20.22 -23.59 24.29
C GLU A 367 19.35 -24.85 24.24
N GLU A 368 18.32 -24.93 25.09
CA GLU A 368 17.38 -26.05 25.11
C GLU A 368 16.50 -26.04 23.85
N THR A 369 16.04 -24.87 23.44
CA THR A 369 15.33 -24.67 22.17
C THR A 369 16.21 -25.07 20.99
N ASP A 370 17.47 -24.65 20.99
CA ASP A 370 18.44 -25.03 19.96
C ASP A 370 18.64 -26.55 19.85
N ARG A 371 18.70 -27.24 21.00
CA ARG A 371 18.80 -28.70 21.09
C ARG A 371 17.55 -29.38 20.54
N LEU A 372 16.36 -28.97 20.99
CA LEU A 372 15.07 -29.53 20.55
C LEU A 372 14.86 -29.35 19.04
N LEU A 373 15.26 -28.21 18.48
CA LEU A 373 15.18 -27.94 17.05
C LEU A 373 16.20 -28.75 16.21
N ARG A 374 17.24 -29.33 16.82
CA ARG A 374 18.26 -30.16 16.17
C ARG A 374 17.94 -31.66 16.27
N GLU A 375 17.55 -32.13 17.45
CA GLU A 375 17.60 -33.54 17.84
C GLU A 375 16.29 -34.32 17.67
N ASP A 376 15.16 -33.70 17.35
CA ASP A 376 13.89 -34.43 17.18
C ASP A 376 13.91 -35.32 15.92
N ASN A 377 14.28 -36.59 16.11
CA ASN A 377 14.44 -37.59 15.05
C ASN A 377 13.13 -38.04 14.39
N ASN A 378 11.96 -37.62 14.89
CA ASN A 378 10.67 -38.11 14.43
C ASN A 378 10.02 -37.25 13.33
N LEU A 379 10.57 -36.07 13.01
CA LEU A 379 10.12 -35.23 11.90
C LEU A 379 11.21 -35.07 10.82
N PRO A 380 10.86 -34.93 9.53
CA PRO A 380 11.82 -34.52 8.50
C PRO A 380 12.47 -33.18 8.88
N VAL A 381 13.76 -32.98 8.57
CA VAL A 381 14.48 -31.72 8.89
C VAL A 381 13.72 -30.50 8.38
N THR A 382 13.08 -30.59 7.21
CA THR A 382 12.22 -29.55 6.63
C THR A 382 10.98 -29.18 7.47
N GLU A 383 10.62 -30.00 8.46
CA GLU A 383 9.50 -29.78 9.38
C GLU A 383 9.96 -29.40 10.81
N ARG A 384 11.24 -29.67 11.17
CA ARG A 384 11.80 -29.49 12.52
C ARG A 384 12.00 -28.06 13.03
N ARG A 385 11.96 -27.04 12.16
CA ARG A 385 12.09 -25.62 12.59
C ARG A 385 10.88 -24.76 12.26
N GLY A 386 9.85 -25.34 11.67
CA GLY A 386 8.60 -24.66 11.37
C GLY A 386 8.66 -23.57 10.30
N TRP A 387 9.77 -22.87 10.03
CA TRP A 387 9.81 -21.85 8.97
C TRP A 387 11.18 -21.70 8.34
N TYR A 388 11.20 -21.70 6.99
CA TYR A 388 12.38 -21.59 6.14
C TYR A 388 12.20 -20.41 5.18
N GLY A 389 12.11 -19.21 5.73
CA GLY A 389 12.13 -17.95 4.96
C GLY A 389 10.96 -17.67 4.01
N THR A 390 10.02 -18.61 3.85
CA THR A 390 8.92 -18.51 2.88
C THR A 390 7.75 -17.71 3.45
N ILE A 391 7.36 -16.63 2.78
CA ILE A 391 6.32 -15.71 3.23
C ILE A 391 5.23 -15.65 2.18
N ASP A 392 4.02 -16.07 2.52
CA ASP A 392 2.84 -15.93 1.67
C ASP A 392 2.13 -14.59 1.91
N VAL A 393 2.48 -13.60 1.09
CA VAL A 393 1.85 -12.28 1.17
C VAL A 393 0.52 -12.34 0.43
N VAL A 394 -0.57 -12.34 1.20
CA VAL A 394 -1.95 -12.33 0.67
C VAL A 394 -2.72 -11.05 0.99
N GLU A 395 -2.17 -10.19 1.85
CA GLU A 395 -2.80 -8.97 2.36
C GLU A 395 -1.90 -7.74 2.20
N GLN A 396 -2.53 -6.58 1.96
CA GLN A 396 -1.88 -5.29 1.94
C GLN A 396 -2.79 -4.22 2.54
N TYR A 397 -2.34 -3.58 3.63
CA TYR A 397 -2.99 -2.44 4.25
C TYR A 397 -2.55 -1.13 3.58
N THR A 398 -3.47 -0.49 2.86
CA THR A 398 -3.15 0.69 2.02
C THR A 398 -4.07 1.84 2.34
N GLN A 399 -3.53 3.06 2.33
CA GLN A 399 -4.35 4.27 2.37
C GLN A 399 -5.09 4.44 1.04
N SER A 400 -6.41 4.45 1.12
CA SER A 400 -7.31 4.70 -0.01
C SER A 400 -8.38 5.69 0.38
N GLY A 401 -8.07 6.98 0.29
CA GLY A 401 -8.95 7.94 0.93
C GLY A 401 -8.26 8.88 1.88
N SER A 402 -9.16 9.50 2.62
CA SER A 402 -9.04 9.66 4.06
C SER A 402 -9.14 8.35 4.85
N ARG A 403 -9.23 7.17 4.22
CA ARG A 403 -9.45 5.87 4.89
C ARG A 403 -8.35 4.88 4.52
N ASN A 404 -8.01 3.99 5.45
CA ASN A 404 -7.18 2.83 5.17
C ASN A 404 -8.08 1.63 4.87
N ILE A 405 -7.66 0.82 3.90
CA ILE A 405 -8.36 -0.39 3.48
C ILE A 405 -7.38 -1.56 3.44
N LEU A 406 -7.88 -2.75 3.73
CA LEU A 406 -7.19 -3.99 3.45
C LEU A 406 -7.52 -4.42 2.02
N THR A 407 -6.50 -4.75 1.26
CA THR A 407 -6.57 -5.11 -0.16
C THR A 407 -5.66 -6.30 -0.43
N ARG A 408 -5.78 -6.91 -1.61
CA ARG A 408 -4.77 -7.85 -2.09
C ARG A 408 -3.48 -7.11 -2.45
N PRO A 409 -2.31 -7.77 -2.37
CA PRO A 409 -1.04 -7.21 -2.80
C PRO A 409 -1.11 -6.71 -4.24
N LYS A 410 -0.37 -5.65 -4.53
CA LYS A 410 -0.38 -5.00 -5.85
C LYS A 410 0.30 -5.89 -6.90
N MET A 411 -0.54 -6.44 -7.81
CA MET A 411 -0.29 -7.19 -9.06
C MET A 411 0.82 -8.27 -9.06
N ASN A 412 0.42 -9.47 -9.48
CA ASN A 412 1.08 -10.23 -10.54
C ASN A 412 -0.01 -10.45 -11.62
N ASN A 413 0.29 -10.19 -12.90
CA ASN A 413 -0.70 -10.27 -13.97
C ASN A 413 -0.90 -11.73 -14.41
N GLU A 414 -2.16 -12.05 -14.77
CA GLU A 414 -2.64 -13.09 -15.70
C GLU A 414 -3.47 -14.24 -15.14
N THR A 415 -3.45 -14.57 -13.85
CA THR A 415 -4.36 -15.58 -13.29
C THR A 415 -4.86 -15.16 -11.91
N ASP A 416 -6.11 -15.48 -11.60
CA ASP A 416 -6.91 -14.89 -10.52
C ASP A 416 -6.45 -15.26 -9.08
N ASP A 417 -5.24 -15.79 -8.92
CA ASP A 417 -4.67 -16.21 -7.63
C ASP A 417 -3.63 -15.20 -7.13
N LYS A 418 -4.17 -14.16 -6.48
CA LYS A 418 -3.49 -12.91 -6.12
C LYS A 418 -2.72 -13.01 -4.78
N SER A 419 -2.00 -14.11 -4.56
CA SER A 419 -1.00 -14.25 -3.49
C SER A 419 0.40 -14.00 -4.06
N ARG A 420 1.35 -13.68 -3.19
CA ARG A 420 2.76 -13.55 -3.58
C ARG A 420 3.64 -14.19 -2.53
N VAL A 421 4.27 -15.29 -2.94
CA VAL A 421 5.29 -15.96 -2.15
C VAL A 421 6.61 -15.19 -2.29
N ILE A 422 7.23 -14.89 -1.16
CA ILE A 422 8.55 -14.27 -1.05
C ILE A 422 9.44 -15.20 -0.25
N HIS A 423 10.64 -15.47 -0.74
CA HIS A 423 11.65 -16.17 0.03
C HIS A 423 12.53 -15.14 0.71
N MET A 424 12.94 -15.35 1.95
CA MET A 424 13.85 -14.51 2.73
C MET A 424 15.08 -15.35 3.08
N PRO A 425 16.32 -14.86 2.98
CA PRO A 425 17.46 -15.61 3.47
C PRO A 425 17.52 -15.58 5.00
N TYR A 426 18.27 -16.49 5.61
CA TYR A 426 18.51 -16.40 7.06
C TYR A 426 19.49 -15.27 7.42
N TYR A 427 20.53 -15.09 6.61
CA TYR A 427 21.56 -14.07 6.79
C TYR A 427 21.60 -13.09 5.61
N LEU A 428 21.76 -11.79 5.91
CA LEU A 428 22.22 -10.83 4.90
C LEU A 428 23.71 -11.04 4.58
N PRO A 429 24.23 -10.54 3.44
CA PRO A 429 25.65 -10.59 3.14
C PRO A 429 26.48 -9.96 4.24
N SER A 430 27.71 -10.42 4.38
CA SER A 430 28.63 -9.81 5.33
C SER A 430 28.98 -8.40 4.87
N TRP A 431 28.82 -7.43 5.77
CA TRP A 431 29.33 -6.06 5.57
C TRP A 431 30.86 -5.99 5.67
N ARG A 432 31.53 -7.08 6.09
CA ARG A 432 32.98 -7.16 6.34
C ARG A 432 33.73 -8.05 5.33
N THR A 433 33.04 -8.69 4.39
CA THR A 433 33.70 -9.66 3.49
C THR A 433 34.70 -8.98 2.55
N ALA A 434 35.93 -9.51 2.49
CA ALA A 434 36.93 -9.10 1.52
C ALA A 434 36.59 -9.57 0.08
N ASN A 435 35.70 -10.57 -0.05
CA ASN A 435 35.23 -11.07 -1.33
C ASN A 435 33.70 -10.90 -1.43
N PRO A 436 33.19 -9.71 -1.77
CA PRO A 436 31.75 -9.46 -1.86
C PRO A 436 31.06 -10.19 -3.02
N ASN A 437 31.80 -10.96 -3.83
CA ASN A 437 31.29 -11.79 -4.93
C ASN A 437 31.51 -13.29 -4.68
N GLY A 438 31.95 -13.67 -3.48
CA GLY A 438 32.05 -15.08 -3.12
C GLY A 438 30.67 -15.68 -2.87
N ASP A 439 30.59 -17.00 -3.00
CA ASP A 439 29.40 -17.74 -2.60
C ASP A 439 29.17 -17.60 -1.08
N GLN A 440 27.94 -17.23 -0.69
CA GLN A 440 27.64 -16.97 0.72
C GLN A 440 27.83 -18.21 1.59
N ARG A 441 27.54 -19.42 1.09
CA ARG A 441 27.73 -20.66 1.85
C ARG A 441 29.19 -20.96 2.08
N ASP A 442 30.03 -20.79 1.08
CA ASP A 442 31.47 -21.03 1.24
C ASP A 442 32.08 -20.05 2.24
N GLN A 443 31.66 -18.79 2.21
CA GLN A 443 32.12 -17.80 3.18
C GLN A 443 31.61 -18.08 4.60
N ILE A 444 30.32 -18.44 4.77
CA ILE A 444 29.77 -18.82 6.07
C ILE A 444 30.44 -20.09 6.59
N ALA A 445 30.74 -21.05 5.71
CA ALA A 445 31.41 -22.30 6.08
C ALA A 445 32.83 -22.08 6.61
N ALA A 446 33.51 -21.00 6.22
CA ALA A 446 34.80 -20.62 6.79
C ALA A 446 34.70 -20.26 8.28
N HIS A 447 33.52 -19.84 8.75
CA HIS A 447 33.26 -19.58 10.17
C HIS A 447 32.61 -20.78 10.87
N ILE A 448 31.68 -21.45 10.19
CA ILE A 448 30.89 -22.57 10.73
C ILE A 448 31.00 -23.78 9.78
N PRO A 449 32.00 -24.67 9.98
CA PRO A 449 32.34 -25.72 9.00
C PRO A 449 31.20 -26.68 8.65
N ARG A 450 30.23 -26.90 9.55
CA ARG A 450 29.07 -27.79 9.27
C ARG A 450 28.15 -27.27 8.16
N PHE A 451 28.26 -26.01 7.78
CA PHE A 451 27.52 -25.43 6.65
C PHE A 451 28.24 -25.60 5.32
N ALA A 452 29.44 -26.19 5.31
CA ALA A 452 30.17 -26.51 4.10
C ALA A 452 29.30 -27.30 3.13
N ARG A 453 29.48 -26.99 1.84
CA ARG A 453 28.74 -27.63 0.76
C ARG A 453 29.20 -29.08 0.60
N ASN A 454 28.24 -29.96 0.40
CA ASN A 454 28.41 -31.32 -0.06
C ASN A 454 27.99 -31.37 -1.53
N ASP A 455 28.97 -31.30 -2.44
CA ASP A 455 28.72 -31.33 -3.88
C ASP A 455 28.25 -32.70 -4.38
N THR A 456 28.58 -33.77 -3.64
CA THR A 456 28.20 -35.14 -4.02
C THR A 456 26.75 -35.47 -3.65
N ASP A 457 26.23 -34.87 -2.57
CA ASP A 457 24.85 -35.03 -2.14
C ASP A 457 24.34 -33.71 -1.53
N PRO A 458 23.82 -32.79 -2.36
CA PRO A 458 23.33 -31.49 -1.91
C PRO A 458 22.17 -31.59 -0.90
N THR A 459 21.47 -32.74 -0.81
CA THR A 459 20.40 -32.95 0.17
C THR A 459 20.91 -33.05 1.60
N ARG A 460 22.22 -33.29 1.78
CA ARG A 460 22.90 -33.31 3.08
C ARG A 460 23.42 -31.96 3.53
N ASN A 461 23.29 -30.91 2.71
CA ASN A 461 23.71 -29.57 3.09
C ASN A 461 22.88 -29.10 4.29
N ALA A 462 23.56 -28.80 5.40
CA ALA A 462 22.89 -28.20 6.54
C ALA A 462 22.38 -26.80 6.16
N SER A 463 21.10 -26.54 6.43
CA SER A 463 20.51 -25.24 6.12
C SER A 463 20.93 -24.18 7.12
N PHE A 464 21.18 -22.93 6.69
CA PHE A 464 21.43 -21.81 7.63
C PHE A 464 20.28 -21.58 8.58
N TRP A 465 19.06 -21.94 8.18
CA TRP A 465 17.89 -21.94 9.04
C TRP A 465 18.03 -22.85 10.24
N THR A 466 19.06 -23.72 10.31
CA THR A 466 19.41 -24.57 11.46
C THR A 466 20.47 -23.96 12.39
N SER A 467 20.83 -22.68 12.22
CA SER A 467 21.82 -21.99 13.07
C SER A 467 21.40 -21.98 14.55
N THR A 468 22.33 -22.25 15.47
CA THR A 468 22.11 -22.03 16.91
C THR A 468 22.31 -20.59 17.30
N ARG A 469 21.88 -20.25 18.49
CA ARG A 469 22.14 -18.97 19.14
C ARG A 469 23.63 -18.63 19.14
N GLU A 470 24.50 -19.59 19.50
CA GLU A 470 25.95 -19.40 19.48
C GLU A 470 26.46 -19.11 18.06
N GLU A 471 26.05 -19.91 17.07
CA GLU A 471 26.46 -19.73 15.68
C GLU A 471 25.93 -18.42 15.08
N VAL A 472 24.73 -18.00 15.48
CA VAL A 472 24.18 -16.68 15.16
C VAL A 472 25.09 -15.60 15.71
N GLY A 473 25.55 -15.68 16.96
CA GLY A 473 26.51 -14.73 17.54
C GLY A 473 27.84 -14.69 16.77
N ILE A 474 28.41 -15.84 16.43
CA ILE A 474 29.65 -15.97 15.65
C ILE A 474 29.49 -15.31 14.26
N LEU A 475 28.40 -15.62 13.56
CA LEU A 475 28.17 -15.12 12.20
C LEU A 475 27.78 -13.65 12.18
N TRP A 476 27.03 -13.17 13.18
CA TRP A 476 26.71 -11.75 13.35
C TRP A 476 27.99 -10.93 13.53
N GLU A 477 28.91 -11.40 14.37
CA GLU A 477 30.23 -10.79 14.55
C GLU A 477 31.06 -10.82 13.25
N ALA A 478 31.01 -11.92 12.48
CA ALA A 478 31.67 -12.03 11.17
C ALA A 478 31.02 -11.15 10.07
N GLY A 479 29.92 -10.47 10.41
CA GLY A 479 29.25 -9.46 9.62
C GLY A 479 27.95 -9.90 8.96
N TYR A 480 27.53 -11.16 9.14
CA TYR A 480 26.30 -11.71 8.60
C TYR A 480 25.11 -11.35 9.49
N THR A 481 24.29 -10.39 9.08
CA THR A 481 23.13 -9.96 9.89
C THR A 481 22.04 -11.06 9.92
N PRO A 482 21.65 -11.60 11.10
CA PRO A 482 20.79 -12.79 11.22
C PRO A 482 19.30 -12.45 11.19
N ILE A 483 18.79 -12.11 10.01
CA ILE A 483 17.39 -11.71 9.84
C ILE A 483 16.39 -12.84 10.15
N GLY A 484 16.79 -14.10 9.97
CA GLY A 484 15.98 -15.26 10.37
C GLY A 484 15.75 -15.31 11.89
N TRP A 485 16.82 -15.16 12.68
CA TRP A 485 16.73 -15.11 14.14
C TRP A 485 15.82 -13.97 14.63
N LEU A 486 15.95 -12.77 14.03
CA LEU A 486 15.15 -11.60 14.41
C LEU A 486 13.65 -11.81 14.20
N VAL A 487 13.26 -12.45 13.09
CA VAL A 487 11.85 -12.74 12.81
C VAL A 487 11.33 -13.86 13.71
N LEU A 488 12.15 -14.89 13.98
CA LEU A 488 11.78 -15.96 14.91
C LEU A 488 11.59 -15.42 16.34
N GLN A 489 12.46 -14.53 16.81
CA GLN A 489 12.28 -13.83 18.09
C GLN A 489 10.96 -13.06 18.12
N ARG A 490 10.57 -12.42 17.01
CA ARG A 490 9.29 -11.71 16.92
C ARG A 490 8.08 -12.65 16.98
N LEU A 491 8.18 -13.83 16.38
CA LEU A 491 7.15 -14.86 16.46
C LEU A 491 6.98 -15.37 17.90
N ILE A 492 8.09 -15.62 18.61
CA ILE A 492 8.09 -15.97 20.03
C ILE A 492 7.45 -14.86 20.87
N ASP A 493 7.85 -13.60 20.68
CA ASP A 493 7.24 -12.45 21.38
C ASP A 493 5.72 -12.37 21.16
N ALA A 494 5.23 -12.71 19.96
CA ALA A 494 3.80 -12.73 19.66
C ALA A 494 3.07 -13.91 20.32
N TRP A 495 3.72 -15.07 20.44
CA TRP A 495 3.16 -16.23 21.15
C TRP A 495 3.02 -15.98 22.66
N ASN A 496 3.96 -15.21 23.22
CA ASN A 496 4.01 -14.84 24.63
C ASN A 496 3.19 -13.58 24.96
N ASP A 497 2.42 -13.02 24.01
CA ASP A 497 1.58 -11.85 24.29
C ASP A 497 0.55 -12.20 25.38
N PRO A 498 0.53 -11.52 26.53
CA PRO A 498 -0.40 -11.84 27.62
C PRO A 498 -1.87 -11.75 27.24
N ASN A 499 -2.20 -10.94 26.23
CA ASN A 499 -3.57 -10.84 25.73
C ASN A 499 -4.01 -12.11 25.00
N LEU A 500 -3.09 -12.82 24.36
CA LEU A 500 -3.39 -14.06 23.64
C LEU A 500 -3.89 -15.12 24.62
N ASP A 501 -3.25 -15.30 25.77
CA ASP A 501 -3.72 -16.24 26.79
C ASP A 501 -5.07 -15.84 27.37
N ARG A 502 -5.26 -14.54 27.62
CA ARG A 502 -6.51 -14.00 28.17
C ARG A 502 -7.71 -14.26 27.25
N VAL A 503 -7.57 -14.02 25.94
CA VAL A 503 -8.67 -14.24 24.98
C VAL A 503 -8.88 -15.71 24.64
N SER A 504 -7.86 -16.53 24.85
CA SER A 504 -7.93 -17.97 24.57
C SER A 504 -8.49 -18.78 25.73
N HIS A 505 -8.67 -18.17 26.91
CA HIS A 505 -9.20 -18.81 28.12
C HIS A 505 -8.49 -20.13 28.49
N GLY A 506 -7.18 -20.22 28.22
CA GLY A 506 -6.38 -21.42 28.45
C GLY A 506 -6.65 -22.58 27.48
N VAL A 507 -7.49 -22.41 26.46
CA VAL A 507 -7.80 -23.46 25.47
C VAL A 507 -6.71 -23.50 24.39
N PRO A 508 -5.93 -24.59 24.26
CA PRO A 508 -4.76 -24.62 23.35
C PRO A 508 -5.12 -24.46 21.87
N SER A 509 -6.22 -25.07 21.42
CA SER A 509 -6.69 -24.96 20.03
C SER A 509 -7.13 -23.55 19.68
N LEU A 510 -7.74 -22.84 20.64
CA LEU A 510 -8.14 -21.45 20.49
C LEU A 510 -6.93 -20.52 20.49
N LYS A 511 -5.95 -20.76 21.37
CA LYS A 511 -4.66 -20.05 21.38
C LYS A 511 -3.96 -20.16 20.04
N LEU A 512 -3.85 -21.36 19.49
CA LEU A 512 -3.23 -21.60 18.18
C LEU A 512 -3.97 -20.85 17.06
N ARG A 513 -5.31 -20.89 17.05
CA ARG A 513 -6.12 -20.17 16.07
C ARG A 513 -5.89 -18.65 16.16
N HIS A 514 -6.00 -18.09 17.37
CA HIS A 514 -5.82 -16.65 17.58
C HIS A 514 -4.41 -16.20 17.24
N TYR A 515 -3.39 -16.96 17.66
CA TYR A 515 -1.99 -16.67 17.34
C TYR A 515 -1.76 -16.58 15.83
N ARG A 516 -2.27 -17.54 15.05
CA ARG A 516 -2.13 -17.53 13.58
C ARG A 516 -2.74 -16.29 12.93
N ASP A 517 -3.79 -15.75 13.52
CA ASP A 517 -4.47 -14.55 13.04
C ASP A 517 -3.89 -13.26 13.63
N MET A 518 -2.94 -13.30 14.57
CA MET A 518 -2.30 -12.08 15.08
C MET A 518 -1.50 -11.36 13.97
N LEU A 519 -1.56 -10.03 13.99
CA LEU A 519 -0.66 -9.19 13.21
C LEU A 519 0.76 -9.35 13.74
N LEU A 520 1.72 -9.49 12.83
CA LEU A 520 3.13 -9.60 13.17
C LEU A 520 3.68 -8.26 13.67
N TYR A 521 3.17 -7.16 13.09
CA TYR A 521 3.58 -5.78 13.40
C TYR A 521 2.37 -4.91 13.78
N PRO A 522 1.77 -5.12 14.96
CA PRO A 522 0.62 -4.34 15.40
C PRO A 522 1.02 -2.97 15.98
N THR A 523 0.05 -2.08 16.17
CA THR A 523 0.19 -0.87 16.98
C THR A 523 0.42 -1.22 18.46
N ARG A 524 1.13 -0.36 19.19
CA ARG A 524 1.31 -0.47 20.65
C ARG A 524 -0.03 -0.46 21.42
N PHE A 525 -1.01 0.30 20.93
CA PHE A 525 -2.32 0.42 21.58
C PHE A 525 -3.33 -0.55 20.97
N PRO A 526 -4.19 -1.19 21.80
CA PRO A 526 -5.28 -2.01 21.32
C PRO A 526 -6.26 -1.17 20.50
N ALA A 527 -6.88 -1.79 19.50
CA ALA A 527 -7.91 -1.15 18.71
C ALA A 527 -9.09 -0.73 19.60
N ARG A 528 -9.51 0.54 19.50
CA ARG A 528 -10.74 0.97 20.16
C ARG A 528 -11.92 0.25 19.50
N ARG A 529 -12.88 -0.21 20.30
CA ARG A 529 -14.05 -0.99 19.83
C ARG A 529 -14.81 -0.29 18.69
N ASP A 530 -14.97 1.03 18.80
CA ASP A 530 -15.61 1.87 17.78
C ASP A 530 -14.84 1.93 16.45
N THR A 531 -13.52 1.71 16.48
CA THR A 531 -12.65 1.71 15.29
C THR A 531 -12.76 0.40 14.54
N VAL A 532 -12.96 -0.71 15.25
CA VAL A 532 -13.25 -2.04 14.68
C VAL A 532 -14.58 -2.00 13.94
N ASP A 533 -15.63 -1.46 14.57
CA ASP A 533 -16.97 -1.36 13.97
C ASP A 533 -17.02 -0.42 12.75
N LYS A 534 -16.15 0.61 12.72
CA LYS A 534 -16.00 1.53 11.59
C LYS A 534 -15.09 1.00 10.49
N PHE A 535 -14.35 -0.08 10.73
CA PHE A 535 -13.43 -0.67 9.77
C PHE A 535 -14.20 -1.42 8.68
N LYS A 536 -14.44 -0.73 7.56
CA LYS A 536 -14.99 -1.34 6.35
C LYS A 536 -13.86 -1.87 5.49
N ALA A 537 -13.31 -3.04 5.83
CA ALA A 537 -12.48 -3.79 4.89
C ALA A 537 -13.33 -4.10 3.64
N ARG A 538 -12.86 -3.68 2.46
CA ARG A 538 -13.49 -4.05 1.20
C ARG A 538 -12.72 -5.21 0.61
N MET A 539 -13.23 -6.41 0.79
CA MET A 539 -12.66 -7.61 0.19
C MET A 539 -13.47 -8.07 -1.02
N PRO A 540 -12.82 -8.64 -2.06
CA PRO A 540 -13.50 -9.46 -3.05
C PRO A 540 -14.28 -10.60 -2.38
N ALA A 541 -15.43 -10.97 -2.93
CA ALA A 541 -16.26 -12.08 -2.42
C ALA A 541 -15.52 -13.44 -2.38
N THR A 542 -14.39 -13.57 -3.10
CA THR A 542 -13.55 -14.77 -3.16
C THR A 542 -12.54 -14.89 -2.01
N TRP A 543 -12.59 -14.00 -1.01
CA TRP A 543 -11.66 -14.00 0.12
C TRP A 543 -12.03 -15.07 1.16
N LYS A 544 -11.13 -16.02 1.41
CA LYS A 544 -11.41 -17.21 2.25
C LYS A 544 -10.88 -17.13 3.68
N THR A 545 -9.99 -16.20 4.00
CA THR A 545 -9.33 -16.10 5.32
C THR A 545 -9.96 -15.03 6.21
N GLY A 546 -10.10 -15.33 7.51
CA GLY A 546 -10.62 -14.38 8.50
C GLY A 546 -9.71 -13.16 8.65
N ILE A 547 -10.28 -11.97 8.83
CA ILE A 547 -9.52 -10.71 8.97
C ILE A 547 -9.62 -10.12 10.38
N ASP A 548 -10.17 -10.91 11.30
CA ASP A 548 -10.42 -10.50 12.67
C ASP A 548 -9.12 -10.05 13.33
N ILE A 549 -9.26 -9.04 14.18
CA ILE A 549 -8.16 -8.59 15.03
C ILE A 549 -8.41 -9.10 16.42
N ILE A 550 -7.39 -9.77 16.95
CA ILE A 550 -7.47 -10.41 18.26
C ILE A 550 -7.59 -9.32 19.33
N PRO A 551 -8.62 -9.37 20.20
CA PRO A 551 -8.82 -8.34 21.20
C PRO A 551 -7.59 -8.14 22.09
N GLY A 552 -7.12 -6.90 22.21
CA GLY A 552 -5.98 -6.56 23.07
C GLY A 552 -4.61 -6.61 22.38
N THR A 553 -4.43 -7.29 21.25
CA THR A 553 -3.11 -7.52 20.62
C THR A 553 -2.67 -6.41 19.65
N GLY A 554 -3.26 -5.23 19.74
CA GLY A 554 -3.00 -4.09 18.84
C GLY A 554 -3.74 -4.14 17.48
N TRP A 555 -3.48 -3.15 16.62
CA TRP A 555 -4.17 -2.92 15.35
C TRP A 555 -3.19 -2.70 14.17
N TYR A 556 -3.70 -2.55 12.94
CA TYR A 556 -2.87 -2.16 11.79
C TYR A 556 -2.21 -0.81 12.02
N MET A 557 -0.92 -0.72 11.72
CA MET A 557 -0.20 0.54 11.72
C MET A 557 -0.40 1.30 10.40
N SER A 558 -0.72 2.59 10.48
CA SER A 558 -0.68 3.45 9.30
C SER A 558 0.76 3.74 8.90
N HIS A 559 0.96 4.07 7.62
CA HIS A 559 2.27 4.48 7.12
C HIS A 559 2.88 5.63 7.94
N SER A 560 2.07 6.62 8.32
CA SER A 560 2.50 7.76 9.15
C SER A 560 3.02 7.33 10.53
N ASN A 561 2.37 6.36 11.17
CA ASN A 561 2.75 5.92 12.51
C ASN A 561 4.03 5.07 12.46
N ILE A 562 4.17 4.26 11.41
CA ILE A 562 5.40 3.50 11.17
C ILE A 562 6.57 4.46 10.97
N GLU A 563 6.39 5.50 10.14
CA GLU A 563 7.41 6.53 9.96
C GLU A 563 7.73 7.24 11.29
N GLN A 564 6.74 7.54 12.13
CA GLN A 564 6.94 8.14 13.47
C GLN A 564 7.83 7.30 14.37
N ASP A 565 7.64 5.99 14.35
CA ASP A 565 8.41 5.09 15.21
C ASP A 565 9.77 4.71 14.58
N THR A 566 9.85 4.56 13.26
CA THR A 566 11.05 4.01 12.58
C THR A 566 12.05 5.05 12.09
N ASN A 567 11.58 6.24 11.70
CA ASN A 567 12.47 7.26 11.16
C ASN A 567 13.54 7.71 12.17
N PRO A 568 13.21 8.00 13.45
CA PRO A 568 14.22 8.42 14.42
C PRO A 568 15.38 7.42 14.55
N ILE A 569 15.10 6.13 14.40
CA ILE A 569 16.11 5.05 14.45
C ILE A 569 17.03 5.12 13.22
N MET A 570 16.45 5.24 12.02
CA MET A 570 17.20 5.39 10.76
C MET A 570 18.03 6.67 10.75
N ASP A 571 17.46 7.76 11.27
CA ASP A 571 18.09 9.07 11.31
C ASP A 571 19.29 9.05 12.28
N TYR A 572 19.12 8.43 13.46
CA TYR A 572 20.23 8.23 14.40
C TYR A 572 21.33 7.35 13.82
N THR A 573 20.97 6.24 13.17
CA THR A 573 21.95 5.34 12.51
C THR A 573 22.76 6.11 11.48
N SER A 574 22.10 6.95 10.67
CA SER A 574 22.76 7.76 9.65
C SER A 574 23.67 8.82 10.28
N ALA A 575 23.22 9.49 11.34
CA ALA A 575 24.04 10.48 12.06
C ALA A 575 25.26 9.85 12.73
N LEU A 576 25.07 8.70 13.39
CA LEU A 576 26.12 7.94 14.03
C LEU A 576 27.24 7.62 13.03
N LEU A 577 26.88 7.07 11.87
CA LEU A 577 27.87 6.73 10.85
C LEU A 577 28.41 7.98 10.11
N ALA A 578 27.62 9.04 9.93
CA ALA A 578 28.03 10.27 9.23
C ALA A 578 29.03 11.13 10.02
N THR A 579 28.98 11.14 11.35
CA THR A 579 29.92 11.92 12.20
C THR A 579 31.40 11.55 12.00
N LYS A 580 31.70 10.47 11.26
CA LYS A 580 33.06 9.92 11.15
C LYS A 580 33.60 9.75 9.73
N ILE A 581 32.81 9.80 8.65
CA ILE A 581 33.35 9.65 7.27
C ILE A 581 33.87 10.98 6.66
N GLY A 582 33.95 12.06 7.44
CA GLY A 582 34.13 13.40 6.88
C GLY A 582 32.91 13.83 6.05
N GLU A 583 32.69 15.13 5.90
CA GLU A 583 31.50 15.67 5.22
C GLU A 583 31.35 15.16 3.77
N GLU A 584 32.42 14.69 3.13
CA GLU A 584 32.46 14.21 1.74
C GLU A 584 31.82 12.83 1.49
N ARG A 585 31.71 11.97 2.53
CA ARG A 585 31.04 10.66 2.46
C ARG A 585 29.85 10.57 3.42
N ALA A 586 29.34 11.71 3.90
CA ALA A 586 28.18 11.73 4.78
C ALA A 586 27.00 11.01 4.12
N TYR A 587 26.53 9.93 4.75
CA TYR A 587 25.22 9.34 4.45
C TYR A 587 24.21 10.49 4.40
N PRO A 588 23.34 10.55 3.37
CA PRO A 588 22.61 11.76 3.02
C PRO A 588 21.99 12.40 4.29
N PRO A 589 22.46 13.61 4.69
CA PRO A 589 22.15 14.18 5.99
C PRO A 589 20.64 14.43 6.15
N TYR A 590 20.10 14.09 7.32
CA TYR A 590 18.67 14.24 7.63
C TYR A 590 18.39 15.47 8.49
N GLN A 591 17.42 16.29 8.05
CA GLN A 591 16.76 17.31 8.87
C GLN A 591 15.40 16.81 9.39
N ARG A 592 15.14 17.08 10.68
CA ARG A 592 13.94 16.74 11.46
C ARG A 592 12.62 16.86 10.70
N TYR A 593 11.88 15.75 10.69
CA TYR A 593 10.42 15.60 10.75
C TYR A 593 9.54 16.67 10.08
N ALA A 594 9.10 16.40 8.86
CA ALA A 594 7.95 17.05 8.23
C ALA A 594 7.26 16.07 7.28
N HIS A 595 5.97 15.80 7.50
CA HIS A 595 5.17 14.96 6.63
C HIS A 595 5.32 15.36 5.16
N SER A 596 5.38 14.32 4.31
CA SER A 596 5.52 14.36 2.87
C SER A 596 4.43 15.20 2.18
N HIS A 597 4.69 16.50 2.06
CA HIS A 597 4.29 17.46 1.04
C HIS A 597 5.10 18.72 1.34
N ARG A 598 5.41 19.57 0.35
CA ARG A 598 5.93 20.92 0.61
C ARG A 598 5.09 21.49 1.77
N ARG A 599 5.68 21.71 2.94
CA ARG A 599 4.93 22.35 4.03
C ARG A 599 4.44 23.68 3.46
N LYS A 600 3.27 24.14 3.91
CA LYS A 600 2.79 25.49 3.54
C LYS A 600 3.80 26.59 3.90
N ASP A 601 4.78 26.30 4.76
CA ASP A 601 5.88 27.16 5.19
C ASP A 601 7.15 27.10 4.31
N GLY A 602 7.20 26.25 3.26
CA GLY A 602 8.34 26.18 2.35
C GLY A 602 9.51 25.27 2.77
N THR A 603 9.42 24.54 3.88
CA THR A 603 10.51 23.63 4.34
C THR A 603 10.72 22.45 3.36
N PRO A 604 11.97 22.02 3.06
CA PRO A 604 12.26 20.93 2.12
C PRO A 604 11.66 19.58 2.53
N PRO A 605 11.36 18.69 1.57
CA PRO A 605 10.93 17.32 1.88
C PRO A 605 12.06 16.51 2.52
N ARG A 606 11.69 15.46 3.30
CA ARG A 606 12.64 14.50 3.89
C ARG A 606 13.68 14.04 2.88
N ARG A 607 14.95 14.14 3.26
CA ARG A 607 16.11 13.58 2.54
C ARG A 607 16.72 12.45 3.38
N GLY A 608 17.10 11.33 2.75
CA GLY A 608 17.65 10.16 3.42
C GLY A 608 16.96 8.86 3.01
N TRP A 609 17.49 7.73 3.47
CA TRP A 609 16.90 6.42 3.21
C TRP A 609 15.59 6.23 3.96
N THR A 610 14.69 5.50 3.33
CA THR A 610 13.37 5.17 3.86
C THR A 610 13.22 3.65 3.91
N HIS A 611 12.12 3.15 4.46
CA HIS A 611 11.81 1.72 4.35
C HIS A 611 11.76 1.24 2.88
N HIS A 612 11.34 2.11 1.95
CA HIS A 612 11.39 1.77 0.52
C HIS A 612 12.82 1.55 0.01
N SER A 613 13.81 2.24 0.59
CA SER A 613 15.23 2.06 0.29
C SER A 613 15.73 0.67 0.70
N LEU A 614 15.23 0.09 1.81
CA LEU A 614 15.56 -1.29 2.20
C LEU A 614 15.11 -2.32 1.17
N ARG A 615 14.02 -2.04 0.45
CA ARG A 615 13.57 -2.89 -0.66
C ARG A 615 14.47 -2.78 -1.89
N HIS A 616 15.04 -1.60 -2.15
CA HIS A 616 16.07 -1.45 -3.18
C HIS A 616 17.37 -2.15 -2.79
N TYR A 617 17.75 -2.10 -1.51
CA TYR A 617 18.84 -2.90 -0.95
C TYR A 617 18.59 -4.39 -1.17
N MET A 618 17.43 -4.93 -0.78
CA MET A 618 17.08 -6.34 -1.00
C MET A 618 17.29 -6.76 -2.46
N ALA A 619 16.70 -6.01 -3.39
CA ALA A 619 16.78 -6.33 -4.81
C ALA A 619 18.22 -6.28 -5.33
N THR A 620 18.96 -5.21 -5.02
CA THR A 620 20.34 -5.01 -5.47
C THR A 620 21.26 -6.09 -4.87
N SER A 621 21.13 -6.34 -3.58
CA SER A 621 21.88 -7.36 -2.85
C SER A 621 21.65 -8.75 -3.43
N ARG A 622 20.40 -9.13 -3.71
CA ARG A 622 20.07 -10.41 -4.35
C ARG A 622 20.66 -10.57 -5.74
N ILE A 623 20.60 -9.52 -6.55
CA ILE A 623 21.14 -9.62 -7.90
C ILE A 623 22.68 -9.71 -7.85
N ASN A 624 23.33 -8.95 -6.98
CA ASN A 624 24.78 -8.98 -6.79
C ASN A 624 25.31 -10.35 -6.32
N HIS A 625 24.49 -11.13 -5.61
CA HIS A 625 24.86 -12.45 -5.10
C HIS A 625 24.28 -13.59 -5.93
N GLY A 626 23.98 -13.41 -7.23
CA GLY A 626 23.58 -14.52 -8.12
C GLY A 626 22.12 -14.95 -8.02
N GLY A 627 21.26 -14.13 -7.42
CA GLY A 627 19.83 -14.41 -7.31
C GLY A 627 19.12 -14.44 -8.66
N ASN A 628 18.17 -15.35 -8.82
CA ASN A 628 17.39 -15.50 -10.05
C ASN A 628 16.50 -14.26 -10.30
N LEU A 629 16.75 -13.53 -11.38
CA LEU A 629 16.03 -12.30 -11.74
C LEU A 629 14.51 -12.51 -11.93
N THR A 630 14.11 -13.67 -12.45
CA THR A 630 12.69 -14.02 -12.61
C THR A 630 12.00 -14.16 -11.26
N LEU A 631 12.66 -14.83 -10.31
CA LEU A 631 12.18 -14.96 -8.94
C LEU A 631 12.09 -13.58 -8.27
N ILE A 632 13.18 -12.80 -8.31
CA ILE A 632 13.23 -11.45 -7.72
C ILE A 632 12.14 -10.55 -8.30
N ALA A 633 11.91 -10.58 -9.61
CA ALA A 633 10.85 -9.80 -10.26
C ALA A 633 9.45 -10.19 -9.74
N LYS A 634 9.17 -11.49 -9.61
CA LYS A 634 7.92 -12.02 -9.06
C LYS A 634 7.74 -11.59 -7.59
N GLU A 635 8.78 -11.72 -6.79
CA GLU A 635 8.79 -11.34 -5.36
C GLU A 635 8.67 -9.82 -5.15
N LEU A 636 9.17 -9.01 -6.07
CA LEU A 636 8.93 -7.56 -6.09
C LEU A 636 7.52 -7.23 -6.62
N GLY A 637 6.77 -8.16 -7.20
CA GLY A 637 5.51 -7.86 -7.88
C GLY A 637 5.71 -6.85 -9.02
N HIS A 638 6.81 -7.03 -9.77
CA HIS A 638 7.04 -6.32 -11.02
C HIS A 638 6.28 -7.01 -12.15
N ARG A 639 5.75 -6.23 -13.09
CA ARG A 639 4.94 -6.76 -14.19
C ARG A 639 5.73 -7.67 -15.13
N SER A 640 7.03 -7.42 -15.31
CA SER A 640 7.92 -8.24 -16.11
C SER A 640 9.34 -8.15 -15.57
N ILE A 641 10.19 -9.07 -16.03
CA ILE A 641 11.62 -9.09 -15.71
C ILE A 641 12.30 -7.82 -16.27
N ASP A 642 11.86 -7.31 -17.42
CA ASP A 642 12.40 -6.09 -18.02
C ASP A 642 12.31 -4.88 -17.09
N VAL A 643 11.23 -4.80 -16.30
CA VAL A 643 11.06 -3.74 -15.30
C VAL A 643 12.17 -3.84 -14.26
N THR A 644 12.43 -5.04 -13.73
CA THR A 644 13.50 -5.27 -12.76
C THR A 644 14.86 -4.95 -13.36
N ILE A 645 15.16 -5.46 -14.55
CA ILE A 645 16.42 -5.21 -15.26
C ILE A 645 16.62 -3.71 -15.44
N ARG A 646 15.69 -3.01 -16.07
CA ARG A 646 15.80 -1.55 -16.31
C ARG A 646 15.88 -0.72 -15.03
N THR A 647 15.36 -1.24 -13.91
CA THR A 647 15.41 -0.55 -12.61
C THR A 647 16.76 -0.70 -11.91
N TYR A 648 17.43 -1.86 -12.04
CA TYR A 648 18.61 -2.19 -11.22
C TYR A 648 19.90 -2.45 -12.02
N ILE A 649 19.83 -2.78 -13.32
CA ILE A 649 21.00 -3.24 -14.11
C ILE A 649 22.16 -2.26 -14.12
N HIS A 650 21.89 -0.96 -14.10
CA HIS A 650 22.94 0.07 -14.09
C HIS A 650 23.58 0.29 -12.72
N ILE A 651 23.00 -0.23 -11.63
CA ILE A 651 23.63 -0.27 -10.30
C ILE A 651 24.52 -1.50 -10.14
N ILE A 652 24.29 -2.52 -10.97
CA ILE A 652 25.03 -3.78 -10.96
C ILE A 652 26.41 -3.63 -11.63
N ASN A 653 26.68 -2.49 -12.29
CA ASN A 653 27.94 -2.21 -12.97
C ASN A 653 29.08 -1.86 -12.01
N ASP A 654 30.00 -2.84 -11.88
CA ASP A 654 31.47 -2.74 -11.72
C ASP A 654 32.10 -4.13 -11.47
N LYS A 655 31.30 -5.21 -11.40
CA LYS A 655 31.77 -6.56 -11.05
C LYS A 655 31.73 -7.48 -12.27
N GLU A 656 32.90 -7.96 -12.71
CA GLU A 656 33.07 -8.85 -13.88
C GLU A 656 32.43 -10.23 -13.69
N THR A 657 32.08 -10.63 -12.45
CA THR A 657 31.52 -11.95 -12.14
C THR A 657 30.49 -11.88 -11.02
N THR A 658 29.23 -12.23 -11.32
CA THR A 658 28.21 -12.58 -10.32
C THR A 658 28.41 -14.05 -9.90
N PRO A 659 28.23 -14.42 -8.61
CA PRO A 659 28.30 -15.82 -8.18
C PRO A 659 27.35 -16.73 -8.98
N ALA A 660 27.74 -17.99 -9.19
CA ALA A 660 26.93 -18.99 -9.89
C ALA A 660 25.69 -19.44 -9.07
N THR A 661 25.76 -19.32 -7.75
CA THR A 661 24.70 -19.71 -6.82
C THR A 661 24.23 -18.51 -6.00
N GLY A 662 22.89 -18.41 -5.87
CA GLY A 662 22.20 -17.36 -5.12
C GLY A 662 22.28 -17.53 -3.61
N TYR A 663 21.51 -16.71 -2.87
CA TYR A 663 21.22 -16.95 -1.46
C TYR A 663 20.64 -18.34 -1.22
N GLU A 664 20.93 -18.91 -0.06
CA GLU A 664 20.14 -20.00 0.49
C GLU A 664 18.82 -19.42 1.05
N TYR A 665 17.71 -19.99 0.60
CA TYR A 665 16.36 -19.60 0.99
C TYR A 665 15.73 -20.61 1.94
#